data_AF-A0A8H5V4V9-F1
#
_entry.id   AF-A0A8H5V4V9-F1
#
_cell.length_a   1.000
_cell.length_b   1.000
_cell.length_c   1.000
_cell.angle_alpha   90.00
_cell.angle_beta   90.00
_cell.angle_gamma   90.00
#
_symmetry.space_group_name_H-M   'P 1'
#
loop_
_entity.id
_entity.type
_entity.pdbx_description
1 polymer ?
#
loop_
_entity_poly.entity_id
_entity_poly.type
_entity_poly.pdbx_seq_one_letter_code
_entity_poly.pdbx_strand_id
1 'polypeptide(L)'
;MLFQSVFFAPLLLLVTQGVAGTLTSHDHSLAQHKRATCTPKSAGSVSTDDVPAIVAALKQCENGGVIVFPKDTTYMIRSKLSFTGCTNCEVQLEGRLKLSDDYTFCNNSRTQIDIRGINGLKFHSPAGTGQIDGNGQAAWDRFGSVGDLKRPVMFAVESSTDVEVNSFLMKNAQNVFVDIGSNSERVKFLNMDLTAISKSSYPPKNTDGFDIGASKYTTLSNIFIQNDDDCVAFKAGCDQVTVTDITCQGSHGLSVGSLAKTNTDTVTNVYVRNATMIGATKAAGIKIYPGGPDHGTAVVHNVTWDGVIVDDCGAAFEFDACYNEDESYCEQHPSTAQVTEIYVKNFSGKTSTKYSPTTGHVYCPVEGKNCDIEFTNWTVKSGTGAGQVLCENISSDVLGITCHITKFRVSRTPRIKRNRPAVSCSTCRARKQKCDRQQPCGPCLKRGVEDSCHLDSTPRPPPASLVNRGDSRVQNELRQMQSLLQSLLSQPNHGQAATSCDKLAAGVDRIRQAINDTTVVAPEVDQTPDIVFGYLAKVTSQDVLAALPSRQQSDKIVSTYLNSRHIAVPFIHIHQFRRQCEAFWDNPESANLLWASILFSVLAVGIIISDDRRNHHQSATFVSMSAKCLVSGQYRTAIEFSVEALAMHLHARCFHHDERDINLSQLHALTVRVAQQRAYHVDGDNSLQALTPFQVEMRRRVWYYLQYYDVLLSLEHGLPPVIHEDTYSMSHPTNVSDDEFDEESNFFFSSPATELYTALPCVYMSQLLPILRRIICHALGFKTYNYTDALLLKLQLETWYRSIPTCLLVHSVRDTSLTNTAFTALQGVLFQLIYNTGVALIYRPFLDIMSLENRYCKTALDASRLNALRSIEVYIEVDQQMQRGGRLYNDPQVKANLPVNDFFINMIMAPLEFFGCPDLPQSKKGYIINTLKTAAQLWPARSCVSSYALESSRLLQVILTDIYSSTSIERPMYPNVSDSNQESALLQYFGTYESRNGDVYELDNFLWNTTVTPDWVCTRIHMERCATDDT
;
A
#
# COMPACT_ATOMS: atom_id res chain seq x y z
N MET A 1 11.20 2.97 32.91
CA MET A 1 9.74 3.24 32.84
C MET A 1 9.33 3.34 31.37
N LEU A 2 9.79 2.36 30.57
CA LEU A 2 9.70 2.31 29.11
C LEU A 2 9.57 0.85 28.66
N PHE A 3 8.56 0.15 29.21
CA PHE A 3 8.07 -1.14 28.72
C PHE A 3 6.62 -1.35 29.18
N GLN A 4 5.81 -0.29 29.17
CA GLN A 4 4.44 -0.30 29.68
C GLN A 4 3.35 -0.18 28.60
N SER A 5 3.69 0.03 27.32
CA SER A 5 2.69 0.36 26.29
C SER A 5 2.50 -0.66 25.16
N VAL A 6 3.26 -1.76 25.12
CA VAL A 6 3.19 -2.70 23.96
C VAL A 6 2.84 -4.15 24.34
N PHE A 7 2.87 -4.54 25.62
CA PHE A 7 2.66 -5.95 26.01
C PHE A 7 1.64 -6.24 27.14
N PHE A 8 0.97 -5.24 27.74
CA PHE A 8 0.05 -5.48 28.89
C PHE A 8 -1.43 -5.12 28.68
N ALA A 9 -1.79 -4.51 27.54
CA ALA A 9 -3.17 -4.08 27.29
C ALA A 9 -4.19 -5.19 26.92
N PRO A 10 -3.84 -6.34 26.29
CA PRO A 10 -4.86 -7.30 25.87
C PRO A 10 -5.31 -8.29 26.95
N LEU A 11 -4.46 -8.61 27.93
CA LEU A 11 -4.72 -9.74 28.86
C LEU A 11 -5.66 -9.38 30.04
N LEU A 12 -5.78 -8.09 30.41
CA LEU A 12 -6.59 -7.69 31.59
C LEU A 12 -8.09 -7.49 31.27
N LEU A 13 -8.47 -7.47 29.99
CA LEU A 13 -9.85 -7.25 29.54
C LEU A 13 -10.70 -8.53 29.51
N LEU A 14 -10.09 -9.72 29.58
CA LEU A 14 -10.80 -11.00 29.51
C LEU A 14 -11.07 -11.66 30.87
N VAL A 15 -10.39 -11.25 31.95
CA VAL A 15 -10.57 -11.89 33.28
C VAL A 15 -11.65 -11.21 34.15
N THR A 16 -12.10 -10.00 33.83
CA THR A 16 -13.01 -9.24 34.72
C THR A 16 -14.48 -9.16 34.27
N GLN A 17 -14.87 -9.80 33.16
CA GLN A 17 -16.29 -9.87 32.74
C GLN A 17 -17.06 -11.07 33.30
N GLY A 18 -16.44 -11.90 34.15
CA GLY A 18 -17.13 -12.94 34.91
C GLY A 18 -17.40 -12.49 36.34
N VAL A 19 -18.67 -12.26 36.68
CA VAL A 19 -19.29 -12.08 38.01
C VAL A 19 -19.80 -10.67 38.29
N ALA A 20 -21.07 -10.50 37.88
CA ALA A 20 -22.18 -9.82 38.56
C ALA A 20 -22.01 -8.41 39.15
N GLY A 21 -22.90 -7.52 38.72
CA GLY A 21 -22.97 -6.13 39.15
C GLY A 21 -23.49 -5.89 40.57
N THR A 22 -23.25 -4.67 41.05
CA THR A 22 -24.27 -3.68 41.41
C THR A 22 -23.57 -2.37 41.75
N LEU A 23 -24.14 -1.28 41.24
CA LEU A 23 -23.73 0.10 41.46
C LEU A 23 -23.91 0.51 42.93
N THR A 24 -22.97 1.27 43.47
CA THR A 24 -23.27 2.60 44.05
C THR A 24 -22.02 3.51 43.99
N SER A 25 -22.28 4.77 43.69
CA SER A 25 -21.36 5.85 43.35
C SER A 25 -20.78 6.58 44.57
N HIS A 26 -19.52 7.03 44.49
CA HIS A 26 -19.17 8.46 44.37
C HIS A 26 -17.65 8.71 44.20
N ASP A 27 -17.28 9.39 43.09
CA ASP A 27 -16.32 10.49 42.85
C ASP A 27 -14.98 10.62 43.64
N HIS A 28 -13.82 11.00 43.07
CA HIS A 28 -13.41 11.46 41.73
C HIS A 28 -11.85 11.54 41.61
N SER A 29 -11.35 11.53 40.34
CA SER A 29 -10.03 12.00 39.80
C SER A 29 -8.90 10.97 39.63
N LEU A 30 -8.27 10.71 38.47
CA LEU A 30 -8.31 11.26 37.09
C LEU A 30 -8.63 10.11 36.09
N ALA A 31 -9.71 10.22 35.31
CA ALA A 31 -10.22 9.12 34.47
C ALA A 31 -9.82 9.26 32.99
N GLN A 32 -9.35 8.17 32.37
CA GLN A 32 -9.50 7.92 30.93
C GLN A 32 -10.97 8.16 30.58
N HIS A 33 -11.27 9.18 29.78
CA HIS A 33 -12.63 9.38 29.30
C HIS A 33 -13.01 8.20 28.40
N LYS A 34 -13.90 7.34 28.91
CA LYS A 34 -14.63 6.34 28.13
C LYS A 34 -15.18 7.07 26.89
N ARG A 35 -14.87 6.60 25.66
CA ARG A 35 -15.43 7.20 24.43
C ARG A 35 -16.94 7.33 24.62
N ALA A 36 -17.48 8.54 24.48
CA ALA A 36 -18.91 8.74 24.62
C ALA A 36 -19.63 7.83 23.60
N THR A 37 -20.66 7.12 24.04
CA THR A 37 -21.48 6.28 23.17
C THR A 37 -22.87 6.88 23.08
N CYS A 38 -23.33 7.14 21.87
CA CYS A 38 -24.60 7.76 21.58
C CYS A 38 -25.46 6.82 20.73
N THR A 39 -26.69 6.57 21.18
CA THR A 39 -27.67 5.78 20.44
C THR A 39 -28.83 6.69 20.06
N PRO A 40 -29.01 7.03 18.77
CA PRO A 40 -30.13 7.84 18.35
C PRO A 40 -31.44 7.10 18.60
N LYS A 41 -32.46 7.82 19.07
CA LYS A 41 -33.79 7.27 19.29
C LYS A 41 -34.54 7.19 17.96
N SER A 42 -34.98 5.99 17.57
CA SER A 42 -35.92 5.82 16.44
C SER A 42 -37.33 6.21 16.88
N ALA A 43 -38.07 6.91 16.01
CA ALA A 43 -39.47 7.23 16.19
C ALA A 43 -40.39 6.01 16.00
N GLY A 44 -39.90 4.92 15.39
CA GLY A 44 -40.70 3.71 15.14
C GLY A 44 -41.88 3.90 14.18
N SER A 45 -41.93 5.03 13.45
CA SER A 45 -43.02 5.39 12.54
C SER A 45 -42.49 5.70 11.15
N VAL A 46 -43.15 5.17 10.11
CA VAL A 46 -42.77 5.38 8.69
C VAL A 46 -42.94 6.84 8.22
N SER A 47 -43.75 7.63 8.91
CA SER A 47 -44.04 9.02 8.56
C SER A 47 -43.14 10.04 9.26
N THR A 48 -42.39 9.62 10.28
CA THR A 48 -41.54 10.52 11.08
C THR A 48 -40.11 10.50 10.55
N ASP A 49 -39.45 11.66 10.50
CA ASP A 49 -38.04 11.76 10.14
C ASP A 49 -37.14 11.54 11.36
N ASP A 50 -36.25 10.57 11.30
CA ASP A 50 -35.31 10.25 12.37
C ASP A 50 -33.98 11.04 12.27
N VAL A 51 -33.72 11.73 11.15
CA VAL A 51 -32.49 12.51 10.95
C VAL A 51 -32.22 13.50 12.10
N PRO A 52 -33.19 14.26 12.64
CA PRO A 52 -32.94 15.14 13.77
C PRO A 52 -32.40 14.42 15.02
N ALA A 53 -32.92 13.21 15.32
CA ALA A 53 -32.44 12.41 16.45
C ALA A 53 -31.03 11.85 16.19
N ILE A 54 -30.73 11.49 14.94
CA ILE A 54 -29.40 11.04 14.53
C ILE A 54 -28.38 12.18 14.62
N VAL A 55 -28.70 13.36 14.12
CA VAL A 55 -27.83 14.54 14.21
C VAL A 55 -27.61 14.97 15.66
N ALA A 56 -28.62 14.85 16.52
CA ALA A 56 -28.46 15.12 17.95
C ALA A 56 -27.48 14.14 18.62
N ALA A 57 -27.58 12.83 18.30
CA ALA A 57 -26.65 11.82 18.79
C ALA A 57 -25.24 12.03 18.24
N LEU A 58 -25.10 12.40 16.96
CA LEU A 58 -23.84 12.74 16.34
C LEU A 58 -23.17 13.90 17.06
N LYS A 59 -23.86 15.03 17.28
CA LYS A 59 -23.32 16.19 18.00
C LYS A 59 -22.82 15.86 19.41
N GLN A 60 -23.45 14.91 20.08
CA GLN A 60 -23.03 14.47 21.41
C GLN A 60 -21.75 13.61 21.37
N CYS A 61 -21.49 12.92 20.26
CA CYS A 61 -20.39 11.97 20.09
C CYS A 61 -19.43 12.32 18.94
N GLU A 62 -19.43 13.56 18.44
CA GLU A 62 -18.74 13.96 17.21
C GLU A 62 -17.21 14.00 17.33
N ASN A 63 -16.65 13.96 18.54
CA ASN A 63 -15.21 14.02 18.77
C ASN A 63 -14.70 12.73 19.44
N GLY A 64 -14.33 11.73 18.63
CA GLY A 64 -13.82 10.45 19.10
C GLY A 64 -14.87 9.50 19.70
N GLY A 65 -16.16 9.84 19.62
CA GLY A 65 -17.27 9.05 20.16
C GLY A 65 -17.75 7.93 19.24
N VAL A 66 -18.66 7.10 19.77
CA VAL A 66 -19.26 5.96 19.08
C VAL A 66 -20.76 6.21 18.92
N ILE A 67 -21.27 6.14 17.70
CA ILE A 67 -22.70 6.25 17.37
C ILE A 67 -23.22 4.87 17.02
N VAL A 68 -24.18 4.35 17.79
CA VAL A 68 -24.68 2.98 17.64
C VAL A 68 -26.11 3.01 17.14
N PHE A 69 -26.36 2.44 15.95
CA PHE A 69 -27.68 2.13 15.44
C PHE A 69 -27.98 0.66 15.74
N PRO A 70 -28.83 0.35 16.74
CA PRO A 70 -28.98 -1.01 17.23
C PRO A 70 -29.63 -1.95 16.22
N LYS A 71 -29.32 -3.24 16.37
CA LYS A 71 -29.97 -4.32 15.62
C LYS A 71 -31.49 -4.24 15.77
N ASP A 72 -32.21 -4.70 14.74
CA ASP A 72 -33.68 -4.76 14.69
C ASP A 72 -34.38 -3.38 14.78
N THR A 73 -33.62 -2.29 14.70
CA THR A 73 -34.14 -0.92 14.68
C THR A 73 -34.12 -0.36 13.27
N THR A 74 -35.25 0.19 12.80
CA THR A 74 -35.32 0.94 11.53
C THR A 74 -35.39 2.43 11.81
N TYR A 75 -34.55 3.19 11.11
CA TYR A 75 -34.56 4.65 11.10
C TYR A 75 -35.06 5.15 9.75
N MET A 76 -36.04 6.03 9.75
CA MET A 76 -36.60 6.63 8.55
C MET A 76 -35.87 7.94 8.23
N ILE A 77 -35.10 7.93 7.14
CA ILE A 77 -34.28 9.07 6.71
C ILE A 77 -35.08 9.87 5.68
N ARG A 78 -35.84 10.87 6.14
CA ARG A 78 -36.74 11.67 5.30
C ARG A 78 -36.17 13.01 4.86
N SER A 79 -34.99 13.36 5.37
CA SER A 79 -34.18 14.51 4.95
C SER A 79 -32.70 14.10 4.79
N LYS A 80 -31.86 15.03 4.32
CA LYS A 80 -30.43 14.77 4.08
C LYS A 80 -29.72 14.46 5.41
N LEU A 81 -29.10 13.28 5.50
CA LEU A 81 -28.31 12.87 6.66
C LEU A 81 -26.84 13.28 6.46
N SER A 82 -26.36 14.21 7.27
CA SER A 82 -24.98 14.69 7.23
C SER A 82 -24.22 14.27 8.48
N PHE A 83 -22.97 13.82 8.30
CA PHE A 83 -22.04 13.50 9.38
C PHE A 83 -21.00 14.61 9.62
N THR A 84 -21.20 15.80 9.04
CA THR A 84 -20.31 16.95 9.24
C THR A 84 -20.15 17.29 10.72
N GLY A 85 -18.92 17.59 11.12
CA GLY A 85 -18.53 17.80 12.52
C GLY A 85 -17.86 16.58 13.15
N CYS A 86 -18.07 15.39 12.58
CA CYS A 86 -17.40 14.18 13.04
C CYS A 86 -15.87 14.27 12.84
N THR A 87 -15.13 13.98 13.91
CA THR A 87 -13.67 13.82 13.95
C THR A 87 -13.33 12.55 14.73
N ASN A 88 -12.64 11.61 14.08
CA ASN A 88 -12.30 10.29 14.63
C ASN A 88 -13.50 9.51 15.21
N CYS A 89 -14.71 9.67 14.66
CA CYS A 89 -15.87 8.94 15.18
C CYS A 89 -15.96 7.52 14.64
N GLU A 90 -16.69 6.71 15.40
CA GLU A 90 -17.10 5.38 14.98
C GLU A 90 -18.62 5.33 14.85
N VAL A 91 -19.12 4.86 13.72
CA VAL A 91 -20.53 4.61 13.46
C VAL A 91 -20.73 3.11 13.35
N GLN A 92 -21.48 2.54 14.29
CA GLN A 92 -21.85 1.13 14.35
C GLN A 92 -23.28 0.98 13.85
N LEU A 93 -23.45 0.55 12.59
CA LEU A 93 -24.76 0.32 11.98
C LEU A 93 -25.13 -1.16 12.08
N GLU A 94 -25.93 -1.56 13.07
CA GLU A 94 -26.52 -2.92 13.15
C GLU A 94 -27.98 -2.94 12.72
N GLY A 95 -28.65 -1.79 12.75
CA GLY A 95 -30.01 -1.61 12.30
C GLY A 95 -30.13 -1.29 10.80
N ARG A 96 -31.25 -0.66 10.43
CA ARG A 96 -31.53 -0.26 9.05
C ARG A 96 -31.75 1.25 8.94
N LEU A 97 -31.02 1.92 8.05
CA LEU A 97 -31.35 3.26 7.57
C LEU A 97 -32.21 3.14 6.30
N LYS A 98 -33.48 3.54 6.37
CA LYS A 98 -34.40 3.49 5.21
C LYS A 98 -34.63 4.90 4.67
N LEU A 99 -34.17 5.14 3.45
CA LEU A 99 -34.17 6.46 2.82
C LEU A 99 -35.52 6.80 2.18
N SER A 100 -35.82 8.10 2.11
CA SER A 100 -37.04 8.65 1.54
C SER A 100 -37.16 8.38 0.05
N ASP A 101 -38.35 7.97 -0.39
CA ASP A 101 -38.78 7.93 -1.80
C ASP A 101 -39.60 9.18 -2.19
N ASP A 102 -39.62 10.21 -1.34
CA ASP A 102 -40.31 11.47 -1.61
C ASP A 102 -39.65 12.24 -2.76
N TYR A 103 -40.39 12.44 -3.85
CA TYR A 103 -39.87 13.11 -5.06
C TYR A 103 -39.46 14.56 -4.82
N THR A 104 -40.04 15.26 -3.85
CA THR A 104 -39.63 16.62 -3.49
C THR A 104 -38.25 16.60 -2.87
N PHE A 105 -37.99 15.66 -1.97
CA PHE A 105 -36.65 15.45 -1.43
C PHE A 105 -35.65 15.08 -2.54
N CYS A 106 -35.98 14.10 -3.40
CA CYS A 106 -35.13 13.69 -4.51
C CYS A 106 -34.73 14.87 -5.40
N ASN A 107 -35.70 15.70 -5.81
CA ASN A 107 -35.46 16.80 -6.73
C ASN A 107 -34.61 17.95 -6.15
N ASN A 108 -34.56 18.07 -4.83
CA ASN A 108 -33.90 19.18 -4.15
C ASN A 108 -32.57 18.78 -3.46
N SER A 109 -32.25 17.50 -3.37
CA SER A 109 -31.00 17.03 -2.77
C SER A 109 -30.14 16.31 -3.80
N ARG A 110 -28.83 16.63 -3.84
CA ARG A 110 -27.85 15.90 -4.65
C ARG A 110 -27.48 14.55 -4.02
N THR A 111 -27.50 14.47 -2.68
CA THR A 111 -27.03 13.31 -1.91
C THR A 111 -28.02 13.00 -0.77
N GLN A 112 -28.14 11.73 -0.38
CA GLN A 112 -29.00 11.31 0.73
C GLN A 112 -28.20 11.22 2.05
N ILE A 113 -27.02 10.58 2.00
CA ILE A 113 -26.04 10.51 3.09
C ILE A 113 -24.77 11.24 2.67
N ASP A 114 -24.30 12.17 3.49
CA ASP A 114 -23.20 13.09 3.16
C ASP A 114 -22.09 13.03 4.22
N ILE A 115 -20.95 12.47 3.82
CA ILE A 115 -19.69 12.40 4.57
C ILE A 115 -18.81 13.52 4.04
N ARG A 116 -18.85 14.68 4.69
CA ARG A 116 -18.17 15.88 4.20
C ARG A 116 -17.32 16.57 5.26
N GLY A 117 -16.06 16.85 4.91
CA GLY A 117 -15.14 17.58 5.76
C GLY A 117 -14.70 16.78 6.99
N ILE A 118 -14.66 15.44 6.88
CA ILE A 118 -14.41 14.54 8.01
C ILE A 118 -12.96 14.09 8.00
N ASN A 119 -12.34 14.08 9.19
CA ASN A 119 -11.01 13.52 9.41
C ASN A 119 -11.13 12.37 10.42
N GLY A 120 -10.98 11.14 9.93
CA GLY A 120 -11.19 9.92 10.71
C GLY A 120 -12.67 9.57 10.87
N LEU A 121 -13.15 8.61 10.09
CA LEU A 121 -14.47 7.99 10.27
C LEU A 121 -14.36 6.48 10.07
N LYS A 122 -14.88 5.72 11.02
CA LYS A 122 -15.13 4.29 10.83
C LYS A 122 -16.63 4.02 10.82
N PHE A 123 -17.20 3.75 9.65
CA PHE A 123 -18.62 3.41 9.46
C PHE A 123 -18.73 1.92 9.19
N HIS A 124 -19.17 1.13 10.17
CA HIS A 124 -19.18 -0.33 10.03
C HIS A 124 -20.34 -1.01 10.73
N SER A 125 -20.59 -2.27 10.40
CA SER A 125 -21.49 -3.16 11.14
C SER A 125 -20.67 -4.29 11.77
N PRO A 126 -20.30 -4.17 13.06
CA PRO A 126 -19.57 -5.21 13.77
C PRO A 126 -20.16 -6.63 13.64
N ALA A 127 -21.49 -6.79 13.68
CA ALA A 127 -22.17 -8.08 13.57
C ALA A 127 -22.62 -8.42 12.15
N GLY A 128 -22.34 -7.58 11.14
CA GLY A 128 -22.73 -7.78 9.75
C GLY A 128 -24.24 -7.73 9.49
N THR A 129 -25.02 -7.12 10.39
CA THR A 129 -26.49 -7.05 10.28
C THR A 129 -27.02 -5.74 9.71
N GLY A 130 -26.15 -4.71 9.64
CA GLY A 130 -26.47 -3.37 9.18
C GLY A 130 -26.96 -3.28 7.74
N GLN A 131 -27.87 -2.34 7.49
CA GLN A 131 -28.40 -2.08 6.13
C GLN A 131 -28.67 -0.59 5.87
N ILE A 132 -28.37 -0.14 4.66
CA ILE A 132 -28.87 1.11 4.07
C ILE A 132 -29.79 0.77 2.90
N ASP A 133 -31.07 1.12 3.01
CA ASP A 133 -32.08 0.88 1.95
C ASP A 133 -32.48 2.21 1.31
N GLY A 134 -32.03 2.44 0.08
CA GLY A 134 -32.26 3.65 -0.69
C GLY A 134 -33.69 3.83 -1.20
N ASN A 135 -34.52 2.78 -1.06
CA ASN A 135 -35.93 2.80 -1.44
C ASN A 135 -36.15 3.21 -2.91
N GLY A 136 -35.29 2.75 -3.81
CA GLY A 136 -35.16 3.24 -5.19
C GLY A 136 -36.30 2.95 -6.16
N GLN A 137 -37.21 2.01 -5.87
CA GLN A 137 -38.20 1.53 -6.85
C GLN A 137 -39.06 2.64 -7.44
N ALA A 138 -39.63 3.50 -6.60
CA ALA A 138 -40.48 4.60 -7.06
C ALA A 138 -39.71 5.58 -7.96
N ALA A 139 -38.43 5.82 -7.64
CA ALA A 139 -37.56 6.67 -8.43
C ALA A 139 -37.25 6.07 -9.81
N TRP A 140 -36.97 4.76 -9.88
CA TRP A 140 -36.72 4.06 -11.14
C TRP A 140 -37.96 4.06 -12.03
N ASP A 141 -39.14 3.80 -11.47
CA ASP A 141 -40.41 3.81 -12.21
C ASP A 141 -40.73 5.21 -12.74
N ARG A 142 -40.53 6.26 -11.92
CA ARG A 142 -40.75 7.65 -12.33
C ARG A 142 -39.77 8.10 -13.40
N PHE A 143 -38.48 7.79 -13.22
CA PHE A 143 -37.45 8.12 -14.20
C PHE A 143 -37.68 7.39 -15.53
N GLY A 144 -38.04 6.11 -15.49
CA GLY A 144 -38.32 5.32 -16.69
C GLY A 144 -39.60 5.74 -17.43
N SER A 145 -40.61 6.26 -16.72
CA SER A 145 -41.90 6.65 -17.31
C SER A 145 -41.97 8.11 -17.76
N VAL A 146 -41.44 9.04 -16.97
CA VAL A 146 -41.56 10.50 -17.19
C VAL A 146 -40.19 11.17 -17.40
N GLY A 147 -39.14 10.65 -16.76
CA GLY A 147 -37.76 11.15 -16.93
C GLY A 147 -37.48 12.51 -16.29
N ASP A 148 -38.39 13.01 -15.45
CA ASP A 148 -38.30 14.34 -14.83
C ASP A 148 -37.68 14.35 -13.42
N LEU A 149 -37.52 13.17 -12.81
CA LEU A 149 -36.99 13.05 -11.46
C LEU A 149 -35.46 13.18 -11.46
N LYS A 150 -34.94 14.17 -10.73
CA LYS A 150 -33.52 14.24 -10.37
C LYS A 150 -33.30 13.32 -9.18
N ARG A 151 -32.53 12.26 -9.38
CA ARG A 151 -32.35 11.20 -8.38
C ARG A 151 -31.04 11.45 -7.62
N PRO A 152 -31.06 11.45 -6.27
CA PRO A 152 -29.87 11.71 -5.48
C PRO A 152 -28.92 10.51 -5.48
N VAL A 153 -27.63 10.79 -5.26
CA VAL A 153 -26.63 9.77 -4.86
C VAL A 153 -26.96 9.28 -3.45
N MET A 154 -26.85 7.98 -3.20
CA MET A 154 -27.16 7.40 -1.89
C MET A 154 -26.14 7.85 -0.82
N PHE A 155 -24.84 7.65 -1.07
CA PHE A 155 -23.76 7.91 -0.12
C PHE A 155 -22.63 8.69 -0.79
N ALA A 156 -22.25 9.86 -0.27
CA ALA A 156 -21.19 10.68 -0.83
C ALA A 156 -20.07 10.95 0.17
N VAL A 157 -18.81 10.77 -0.26
CA VAL A 157 -17.60 11.13 0.49
C VAL A 157 -16.91 12.29 -0.23
N GLU A 158 -16.92 13.46 0.40
CA GLU A 158 -16.39 14.70 -0.18
C GLU A 158 -15.46 15.41 0.80
N SER A 159 -14.30 15.88 0.31
CA SER A 159 -13.32 16.65 1.10
C SER A 159 -13.01 16.03 2.46
N SER A 160 -12.87 14.70 2.49
CA SER A 160 -12.68 13.94 3.73
C SER A 160 -11.43 13.08 3.66
N THR A 161 -10.87 12.77 4.82
CA THR A 161 -9.63 12.00 4.97
C THR A 161 -9.79 10.90 6.01
N ASP A 162 -9.17 9.75 5.78
CA ASP A 162 -9.20 8.61 6.71
C ASP A 162 -10.63 8.10 6.97
N VAL A 163 -11.35 7.80 5.88
CA VAL A 163 -12.72 7.25 5.93
C VAL A 163 -12.68 5.76 5.62
N GLU A 164 -13.19 4.95 6.54
CA GLU A 164 -13.37 3.50 6.37
C GLU A 164 -14.86 3.14 6.47
N VAL A 165 -15.37 2.46 5.45
CA VAL A 165 -16.73 1.92 5.38
C VAL A 165 -16.66 0.40 5.24
N ASN A 166 -17.34 -0.36 6.12
CA ASN A 166 -17.10 -1.80 6.21
C ASN A 166 -18.31 -2.65 6.65
N SER A 167 -18.50 -3.82 6.03
CA SER A 167 -19.29 -4.95 6.53
C SER A 167 -20.82 -4.74 6.61
N PHE A 168 -21.46 -4.00 5.71
CA PHE A 168 -22.93 -3.89 5.68
C PHE A 168 -23.52 -3.83 4.26
N LEU A 169 -24.82 -4.08 4.14
CA LEU A 169 -25.55 -4.10 2.87
C LEU A 169 -26.05 -2.70 2.49
N MET A 170 -25.76 -2.26 1.27
CA MET A 170 -26.44 -1.15 0.62
C MET A 170 -27.40 -1.69 -0.45
N LYS A 171 -28.66 -1.27 -0.44
CA LYS A 171 -29.65 -1.75 -1.39
C LYS A 171 -30.53 -0.65 -1.95
N ASN A 172 -30.99 -0.87 -3.18
CA ASN A 172 -31.97 -0.06 -3.90
C ASN A 172 -31.61 1.43 -3.95
N ALA A 173 -30.38 1.79 -4.34
CA ALA A 173 -30.04 3.18 -4.59
C ALA A 173 -30.94 3.79 -5.69
N GLN A 174 -31.36 5.04 -5.49
CA GLN A 174 -32.20 5.74 -6.47
C GLN A 174 -31.43 6.08 -7.75
N ASN A 175 -30.13 6.33 -7.58
CA ASN A 175 -29.14 6.60 -8.62
C ASN A 175 -27.83 5.90 -8.20
N VAL A 176 -26.67 6.54 -8.33
CA VAL A 176 -25.37 6.06 -7.85
C VAL A 176 -25.40 5.66 -6.36
N PHE A 177 -24.80 4.53 -6.03
CA PHE A 177 -24.63 4.06 -4.65
C PHE A 177 -23.63 4.93 -3.89
N VAL A 178 -22.39 5.00 -4.39
CA VAL A 178 -21.30 5.72 -3.73
C VAL A 178 -20.63 6.71 -4.69
N ASP A 179 -20.53 7.98 -4.30
CA ASP A 179 -19.73 9.01 -4.97
C ASP A 179 -18.56 9.42 -4.08
N ILE A 180 -17.32 9.33 -4.57
CA ILE A 180 -16.09 9.70 -3.85
C ILE A 180 -15.40 10.80 -4.64
N GLY A 181 -15.17 11.95 -4.02
CA GLY A 181 -14.53 13.05 -4.74
C GLY A 181 -14.15 14.25 -3.86
N SER A 182 -14.07 15.42 -4.50
CA SER A 182 -13.74 16.70 -3.87
C SER A 182 -12.43 16.69 -3.07
N ASN A 183 -11.38 16.09 -3.66
CA ASN A 183 -10.05 15.92 -3.09
C ASN A 183 -10.03 15.12 -1.78
N SER A 184 -10.89 14.11 -1.66
CA SER A 184 -10.83 13.18 -0.53
C SER A 184 -9.59 12.28 -0.60
N GLU A 185 -9.06 11.86 0.54
CA GLU A 185 -7.85 11.02 0.60
C GLU A 185 -8.00 9.85 1.57
N ARG A 186 -7.42 8.69 1.25
CA ARG A 186 -7.43 7.49 2.11
C ARG A 186 -8.86 7.05 2.47
N VAL A 187 -9.67 6.82 1.43
CA VAL A 187 -11.06 6.35 1.54
C VAL A 187 -11.11 4.85 1.25
N LYS A 188 -11.70 4.07 2.15
CA LYS A 188 -11.76 2.61 2.06
C LYS A 188 -13.20 2.10 2.13
N PHE A 189 -13.56 1.21 1.22
CA PHE A 189 -14.79 0.40 1.29
C PHE A 189 -14.41 -1.07 1.27
N LEU A 190 -14.81 -1.82 2.31
CA LEU A 190 -14.36 -3.19 2.57
C LEU A 190 -15.56 -4.10 2.88
N ASN A 191 -15.58 -5.33 2.36
CA ASN A 191 -16.59 -6.34 2.72
C ASN A 191 -18.03 -5.81 2.52
N MET A 192 -18.34 -5.29 1.32
CA MET A 192 -19.60 -4.60 1.04
C MET A 192 -20.46 -5.36 0.03
N ASP A 193 -21.77 -5.38 0.25
CA ASP A 193 -22.76 -5.85 -0.72
C ASP A 193 -23.62 -4.68 -1.20
N LEU A 194 -23.70 -4.47 -2.52
CA LEU A 194 -24.51 -3.44 -3.17
C LEU A 194 -25.52 -4.08 -4.12
N THR A 195 -26.82 -3.88 -3.91
CA THR A 195 -27.86 -4.51 -4.74
C THR A 195 -28.96 -3.55 -5.18
N ALA A 196 -29.17 -3.38 -6.49
CA ALA A 196 -30.29 -2.66 -7.08
C ALA A 196 -31.10 -3.61 -7.97
N ILE A 197 -32.24 -4.07 -7.47
CA ILE A 197 -33.08 -5.07 -8.17
C ILE A 197 -34.49 -4.51 -8.31
N SER A 198 -34.87 -4.17 -9.54
CA SER A 198 -36.21 -3.67 -9.83
C SER A 198 -37.26 -4.77 -9.76
N LYS A 199 -38.44 -4.41 -9.25
CA LYS A 199 -39.65 -5.24 -9.20
C LYS A 199 -40.60 -4.96 -10.37
N SER A 200 -40.25 -4.01 -11.25
CA SER A 200 -41.04 -3.59 -12.39
C SER A 200 -40.28 -3.82 -13.70
N SER A 201 -40.90 -3.47 -14.82
CA SER A 201 -40.23 -3.46 -16.13
C SER A 201 -39.24 -2.31 -16.31
N TYR A 202 -39.22 -1.34 -15.40
CA TYR A 202 -38.26 -0.22 -15.43
C TYR A 202 -36.99 -0.64 -14.70
N PRO A 203 -35.84 -0.73 -15.39
CA PRO A 203 -34.60 -1.13 -14.76
C PRO A 203 -34.04 -0.01 -13.85
N PRO A 204 -33.18 -0.36 -12.88
CA PRO A 204 -32.58 0.59 -11.95
C PRO A 204 -31.47 1.42 -12.63
N LYS A 205 -31.83 2.25 -13.61
CA LYS A 205 -30.88 3.00 -14.45
C LYS A 205 -29.91 3.85 -13.63
N ASN A 206 -28.64 3.93 -14.04
CA ASN A 206 -27.62 4.78 -13.40
C ASN A 206 -27.41 4.46 -11.91
N THR A 207 -27.53 3.17 -11.55
CA THR A 207 -27.21 2.67 -10.21
C THR A 207 -25.75 2.26 -10.11
N ASP A 208 -24.84 3.13 -10.54
CA ASP A 208 -23.40 2.93 -10.51
C ASP A 208 -22.97 2.53 -9.09
N GLY A 209 -22.09 1.52 -8.98
CA GLY A 209 -21.64 1.03 -7.68
C GLY A 209 -20.77 2.07 -6.97
N PHE A 210 -19.68 2.45 -7.63
CA PHE A 210 -18.76 3.48 -7.15
C PHE A 210 -18.40 4.45 -8.28
N ASP A 211 -18.74 5.73 -8.13
CA ASP A 211 -18.18 6.83 -8.91
C ASP A 211 -16.99 7.40 -8.13
N ILE A 212 -15.77 7.26 -8.68
CA ILE A 212 -14.54 7.74 -8.03
C ILE A 212 -13.99 8.90 -8.87
N GLY A 213 -14.25 10.13 -8.44
CA GLY A 213 -13.68 11.36 -8.99
C GLY A 213 -12.44 11.82 -8.24
N ALA A 214 -12.23 13.15 -8.21
CA ALA A 214 -11.07 13.80 -7.57
C ALA A 214 -10.79 13.30 -6.15
N SER A 215 -9.88 12.33 -6.02
CA SER A 215 -9.54 11.65 -4.77
C SER A 215 -8.21 10.89 -4.88
N LYS A 216 -7.56 10.61 -3.74
CA LYS A 216 -6.30 9.86 -3.68
C LYS A 216 -6.33 8.71 -2.68
N TYR A 217 -5.65 7.61 -3.00
CA TYR A 217 -5.52 6.44 -2.11
C TYR A 217 -6.88 5.81 -1.76
N THR A 218 -7.74 5.67 -2.77
CA THR A 218 -9.05 5.01 -2.60
C THR A 218 -8.88 3.50 -2.71
N THR A 219 -9.39 2.74 -1.75
CA THR A 219 -9.32 1.26 -1.73
C THR A 219 -10.71 0.64 -1.69
N LEU A 220 -11.01 -0.22 -2.65
CA LEU A 220 -12.19 -1.07 -2.67
C LEU A 220 -11.75 -2.53 -2.55
N SER A 221 -12.24 -3.28 -1.56
CA SER A 221 -11.84 -4.68 -1.39
C SER A 221 -12.96 -5.60 -0.93
N ASN A 222 -13.04 -6.80 -1.51
CA ASN A 222 -14.04 -7.81 -1.17
C ASN A 222 -15.48 -7.25 -1.29
N ILE A 223 -15.90 -6.95 -2.52
CA ILE A 223 -17.18 -6.27 -2.78
C ILE A 223 -18.01 -7.06 -3.79
N PHE A 224 -19.31 -7.19 -3.50
CA PHE A 224 -20.31 -7.67 -4.46
C PHE A 224 -21.23 -6.54 -4.90
N ILE A 225 -21.44 -6.39 -6.22
CA ILE A 225 -22.33 -5.38 -6.80
C ILE A 225 -23.28 -6.04 -7.80
N GLN A 226 -24.58 -5.80 -7.63
CA GLN A 226 -25.60 -6.12 -8.63
C GLN A 226 -26.37 -4.84 -8.98
N ASN A 227 -26.24 -4.36 -10.22
CA ASN A 227 -26.82 -3.09 -10.66
C ASN A 227 -27.16 -3.09 -12.17
N ASP A 228 -27.42 -1.91 -12.75
CA ASP A 228 -27.73 -1.69 -14.18
C ASP A 228 -26.89 -0.55 -14.80
N ASP A 229 -25.74 -0.22 -14.19
CA ASP A 229 -24.76 0.74 -14.74
C ASP A 229 -23.33 0.40 -14.30
N ASP A 230 -22.35 1.30 -14.44
CA ASP A 230 -20.92 1.02 -14.17
C ASP A 230 -20.74 0.34 -12.78
N CYS A 231 -19.91 -0.71 -12.70
CA CYS A 231 -19.61 -1.35 -11.41
C CYS A 231 -18.73 -0.44 -10.57
N VAL A 232 -17.64 0.02 -11.17
CA VAL A 232 -16.79 1.10 -10.68
C VAL A 232 -16.50 2.00 -11.87
N ALA A 233 -16.74 3.30 -11.72
CA ALA A 233 -16.39 4.29 -12.71
C ALA A 233 -15.27 5.22 -12.18
N PHE A 234 -14.14 5.21 -12.86
CA PHE A 234 -13.00 6.08 -12.57
C PHE A 234 -13.19 7.40 -13.33
N LYS A 235 -13.67 8.42 -12.63
CA LYS A 235 -13.97 9.76 -13.17
C LYS A 235 -12.77 10.70 -13.02
N ALA A 236 -12.91 11.90 -13.58
CA ALA A 236 -11.86 12.92 -13.59
C ALA A 236 -11.31 13.23 -12.18
N GLY A 237 -9.98 13.25 -12.09
CA GLY A 237 -9.19 13.61 -10.91
C GLY A 237 -8.85 12.44 -9.98
N CYS A 238 -9.28 11.22 -10.26
CA CYS A 238 -8.91 10.08 -9.41
C CYS A 238 -7.46 9.65 -9.65
N ASP A 239 -6.75 9.38 -8.54
CA ASP A 239 -5.35 8.99 -8.53
C ASP A 239 -5.11 7.96 -7.40
N GLN A 240 -4.22 6.99 -7.61
CA GLN A 240 -3.90 5.96 -6.61
C GLN A 240 -5.15 5.19 -6.14
N VAL A 241 -5.87 4.57 -7.08
CA VAL A 241 -7.08 3.78 -6.78
C VAL A 241 -6.77 2.30 -6.87
N THR A 242 -7.11 1.54 -5.83
CA THR A 242 -6.95 0.08 -5.81
C THR A 242 -8.29 -0.60 -5.64
N VAL A 243 -8.61 -1.55 -6.52
CA VAL A 243 -9.81 -2.40 -6.44
C VAL A 243 -9.36 -3.86 -6.41
N THR A 244 -9.66 -4.60 -5.35
CA THR A 244 -9.29 -6.02 -5.21
C THR A 244 -10.48 -6.89 -4.85
N ASP A 245 -10.60 -8.06 -5.45
CA ASP A 245 -11.62 -9.06 -5.10
C ASP A 245 -13.05 -8.47 -5.23
N ILE A 246 -13.45 -8.12 -6.46
CA ILE A 246 -14.77 -7.54 -6.75
C ILE A 246 -15.59 -8.44 -7.67
N THR A 247 -16.87 -8.62 -7.36
CA THR A 247 -17.82 -9.33 -8.23
C THR A 247 -18.94 -8.40 -8.65
N CYS A 248 -19.16 -8.26 -9.96
CA CYS A 248 -20.14 -7.34 -10.53
C CYS A 248 -21.12 -8.11 -11.42
N GLN A 249 -22.42 -7.96 -11.18
CA GLN A 249 -23.48 -8.61 -11.94
C GLN A 249 -24.42 -7.59 -12.59
N GLY A 250 -24.66 -7.72 -13.90
CA GLY A 250 -25.57 -6.86 -14.67
C GLY A 250 -25.06 -5.45 -14.97
N SER A 251 -23.82 -5.15 -14.57
CA SER A 251 -23.22 -3.81 -14.64
C SER A 251 -22.83 -3.34 -16.05
N HIS A 252 -22.32 -2.12 -16.16
CA HIS A 252 -21.62 -1.61 -17.33
C HIS A 252 -20.10 -1.70 -17.24
N GLY A 253 -19.58 -2.47 -16.29
CA GLY A 253 -18.17 -2.81 -16.20
C GLY A 253 -17.35 -1.93 -15.27
N LEU A 254 -16.06 -2.25 -15.20
CA LEU A 254 -15.03 -1.46 -14.54
C LEU A 254 -14.54 -0.41 -15.55
N SER A 255 -15.07 0.80 -15.47
CA SER A 255 -14.99 1.78 -16.55
C SER A 255 -14.14 2.99 -16.17
N VAL A 256 -13.09 3.31 -16.93
CA VAL A 256 -12.54 4.67 -16.92
C VAL A 256 -13.50 5.57 -17.69
N GLY A 257 -13.88 6.69 -17.07
CA GLY A 257 -14.68 7.75 -17.68
C GLY A 257 -16.20 7.69 -17.45
N SER A 258 -17.00 8.39 -18.27
CA SER A 258 -16.52 9.18 -19.42
C SER A 258 -15.64 10.36 -19.01
N LEU A 259 -14.61 10.62 -19.81
CA LEU A 259 -13.67 11.74 -19.64
C LEU A 259 -13.73 12.68 -20.84
N ALA A 260 -13.28 13.91 -20.66
CA ALA A 260 -13.18 14.94 -21.68
C ALA A 260 -14.51 15.51 -22.18
N LYS A 261 -15.59 15.39 -21.40
CA LYS A 261 -16.92 15.88 -21.83
C LYS A 261 -16.91 17.37 -22.21
N THR A 262 -16.22 18.18 -21.40
CA THR A 262 -16.06 19.64 -21.58
C THR A 262 -14.70 20.16 -21.12
N ASN A 263 -13.97 19.43 -20.28
CA ASN A 263 -12.71 19.88 -19.65
C ASN A 263 -11.56 18.93 -19.97
N THR A 264 -10.34 19.35 -19.62
CA THR A 264 -9.21 18.43 -19.52
C THR A 264 -9.36 17.57 -18.26
N ASP A 265 -9.54 16.27 -18.44
CA ASP A 265 -9.75 15.32 -17.34
C ASP A 265 -8.55 14.37 -17.19
N THR A 266 -8.23 13.97 -15.97
CA THR A 266 -7.10 13.06 -15.69
C THR A 266 -7.54 11.86 -14.86
N VAL A 267 -7.04 10.68 -15.17
CA VAL A 267 -7.16 9.46 -14.37
C VAL A 267 -5.79 8.80 -14.34
N THR A 268 -5.22 8.61 -13.16
CA THR A 268 -3.86 8.07 -13.02
C THR A 268 -3.77 6.98 -11.96
N ASN A 269 -2.84 6.03 -12.13
CA ASN A 269 -2.48 5.05 -11.10
C ASN A 269 -3.70 4.25 -10.56
N VAL A 270 -4.41 3.57 -11.47
CA VAL A 270 -5.56 2.73 -11.12
C VAL A 270 -5.16 1.26 -11.26
N TYR A 271 -5.30 0.48 -10.19
CA TYR A 271 -5.00 -0.95 -10.19
C TYR A 271 -6.23 -1.75 -9.76
N VAL A 272 -6.76 -2.56 -10.68
CA VAL A 272 -7.86 -3.49 -10.43
C VAL A 272 -7.32 -4.91 -10.51
N ARG A 273 -7.54 -5.72 -9.46
CA ARG A 273 -7.10 -7.12 -9.40
C ARG A 273 -8.23 -8.06 -8.97
N ASN A 274 -8.28 -9.23 -9.60
CA ASN A 274 -9.18 -10.32 -9.23
C ASN A 274 -10.67 -9.91 -9.28
N ALA A 275 -11.14 -9.54 -10.47
CA ALA A 275 -12.52 -9.13 -10.69
C ALA A 275 -13.32 -10.21 -11.42
N THR A 276 -14.56 -10.45 -11.00
CA THR A 276 -15.51 -11.33 -11.70
C THR A 276 -16.67 -10.52 -12.25
N MET A 277 -16.83 -10.53 -13.58
CA MET A 277 -17.81 -9.72 -14.29
C MET A 277 -18.86 -10.63 -14.93
N ILE A 278 -20.12 -10.53 -14.50
CA ILE A 278 -21.20 -11.45 -14.86
C ILE A 278 -22.31 -10.68 -15.58
N GLY A 279 -22.60 -11.02 -16.83
CA GLY A 279 -23.69 -10.43 -17.62
C GLY A 279 -23.57 -8.92 -17.83
N ALA A 280 -22.36 -8.36 -17.72
CA ALA A 280 -22.11 -6.93 -17.87
C ALA A 280 -22.12 -6.51 -19.35
N THR A 281 -22.40 -5.25 -19.67
CA THR A 281 -22.30 -4.78 -21.07
C THR A 281 -20.86 -4.86 -21.58
N LYS A 282 -19.90 -4.54 -20.72
CA LYS A 282 -18.47 -4.82 -20.87
C LYS A 282 -17.89 -5.21 -19.50
N ALA A 283 -16.85 -6.04 -19.47
CA ALA A 283 -16.19 -6.38 -18.21
C ALA A 283 -15.28 -5.23 -17.73
N ALA A 284 -14.43 -4.69 -18.60
CA ALA A 284 -13.62 -3.51 -18.35
C ALA A 284 -13.57 -2.57 -19.56
N GLY A 285 -13.20 -1.31 -19.38
CA GLY A 285 -13.04 -0.42 -20.52
C GLY A 285 -12.74 1.04 -20.20
N ILE A 286 -12.57 1.82 -21.27
CA ILE A 286 -12.25 3.25 -21.24
C ILE A 286 -13.25 3.98 -22.15
N LYS A 287 -13.85 5.06 -21.65
CA LYS A 287 -14.81 5.92 -22.38
C LYS A 287 -14.27 7.35 -22.41
N ILE A 288 -13.95 7.89 -23.57
CA ILE A 288 -13.45 9.26 -23.73
C ILE A 288 -14.24 9.94 -24.84
N TYR A 289 -14.62 11.20 -24.61
CA TYR A 289 -15.21 12.02 -25.66
C TYR A 289 -14.18 12.30 -26.78
N PRO A 290 -14.64 12.47 -28.03
CA PRO A 290 -13.76 12.87 -29.12
C PRO A 290 -13.22 14.29 -28.91
N GLY A 291 -12.36 14.77 -29.81
CA GLY A 291 -11.97 16.18 -29.84
C GLY A 291 -13.12 17.04 -30.32
N GLY A 292 -12.88 18.34 -30.47
CA GLY A 292 -13.86 19.27 -31.02
C GLY A 292 -14.09 20.48 -30.11
N PRO A 293 -14.88 21.47 -30.56
CA PRO A 293 -15.06 22.72 -29.83
C PRO A 293 -15.84 22.55 -28.52
N ASP A 294 -16.67 21.52 -28.40
CA ASP A 294 -17.54 21.27 -27.24
C ASP A 294 -16.95 20.26 -26.24
N HIS A 295 -15.79 19.68 -26.56
CA HIS A 295 -15.13 18.63 -25.77
C HIS A 295 -13.72 19.04 -25.36
N GLY A 296 -13.27 18.48 -24.25
CA GLY A 296 -11.92 18.70 -23.75
C GLY A 296 -10.94 17.65 -24.26
N THR A 297 -9.99 17.28 -23.39
CA THR A 297 -9.03 16.20 -23.64
C THR A 297 -8.88 15.37 -22.38
N ALA A 298 -8.22 14.22 -22.46
CA ALA A 298 -8.03 13.36 -21.30
C ALA A 298 -6.59 12.86 -21.17
N VAL A 299 -6.14 12.64 -19.95
CA VAL A 299 -4.93 11.87 -19.65
C VAL A 299 -5.32 10.66 -18.82
N VAL A 300 -5.17 9.47 -19.39
CA VAL A 300 -5.32 8.19 -18.72
C VAL A 300 -3.95 7.53 -18.69
N HIS A 301 -3.40 7.34 -17.50
CA HIS A 301 -2.02 6.87 -17.36
C HIS A 301 -1.87 5.87 -16.22
N ASN A 302 -1.13 4.78 -16.47
CA ASN A 302 -0.89 3.73 -15.49
C ASN A 302 -2.21 3.13 -14.93
N VAL A 303 -2.96 2.47 -15.81
CA VAL A 303 -4.22 1.80 -15.45
C VAL A 303 -4.11 0.31 -15.77
N THR A 304 -4.24 -0.53 -14.75
CA THR A 304 -4.13 -1.99 -14.89
C THR A 304 -5.43 -2.68 -14.47
N TRP A 305 -5.90 -3.59 -15.31
CA TRP A 305 -6.84 -4.64 -14.91
C TRP A 305 -6.12 -5.99 -14.97
N ASP A 306 -6.02 -6.68 -13.84
CA ASP A 306 -5.26 -7.93 -13.69
C ASP A 306 -6.13 -9.04 -13.10
N GLY A 307 -6.35 -10.11 -13.86
CA GLY A 307 -7.15 -11.25 -13.40
C GLY A 307 -8.64 -10.95 -13.43
N VAL A 308 -9.16 -10.56 -14.61
CA VAL A 308 -10.60 -10.38 -14.82
C VAL A 308 -11.22 -11.64 -15.41
N ILE A 309 -12.20 -12.21 -14.70
CA ILE A 309 -13.03 -13.32 -15.16
C ILE A 309 -14.27 -12.74 -15.84
N VAL A 310 -14.43 -13.07 -17.11
CA VAL A 310 -15.55 -12.63 -17.95
C VAL A 310 -16.57 -13.75 -18.04
N ASP A 311 -17.80 -13.51 -17.57
CA ASP A 311 -18.91 -14.45 -17.67
C ASP A 311 -20.11 -13.78 -18.33
N ASP A 312 -20.46 -14.24 -19.53
CA ASP A 312 -21.59 -13.76 -20.34
C ASP A 312 -21.67 -12.24 -20.53
N CYS A 313 -20.52 -11.55 -20.50
CA CYS A 313 -20.46 -10.10 -20.75
C CYS A 313 -20.58 -9.78 -22.25
N GLY A 314 -21.12 -8.61 -22.61
CA GLY A 314 -21.18 -8.16 -24.01
C GLY A 314 -19.81 -8.12 -24.67
N ALA A 315 -18.86 -7.41 -24.05
CA ALA A 315 -17.45 -7.43 -24.38
C ALA A 315 -16.61 -7.71 -23.13
N ALA A 316 -15.40 -8.24 -23.29
CA ALA A 316 -14.43 -8.36 -22.22
C ALA A 316 -13.67 -7.05 -22.00
N PHE A 317 -13.27 -6.36 -23.08
CA PHE A 317 -12.64 -5.06 -23.00
C PHE A 317 -13.16 -4.13 -24.11
N GLU A 318 -13.44 -2.88 -23.77
CA GLU A 318 -13.87 -1.86 -24.73
C GLU A 318 -13.17 -0.54 -24.45
N PHE A 319 -12.41 -0.03 -25.43
CA PHE A 319 -11.97 1.36 -25.46
C PHE A 319 -12.74 2.11 -26.55
N ASP A 320 -13.53 3.10 -26.12
CA ASP A 320 -14.30 4.01 -26.95
C ASP A 320 -13.79 5.45 -26.75
N ALA A 321 -13.10 5.99 -27.76
CA ALA A 321 -12.66 7.39 -27.79
C ALA A 321 -13.56 8.29 -28.67
N CYS A 322 -14.76 7.80 -29.00
CA CYS A 322 -15.81 8.51 -29.73
C CYS A 322 -17.10 8.55 -28.88
N TYR A 323 -16.94 8.64 -27.56
CA TYR A 323 -18.06 8.44 -26.64
C TYR A 323 -19.16 9.50 -26.85
N ASN A 324 -20.39 9.01 -27.06
CA ASN A 324 -21.62 9.80 -27.18
C ASN A 324 -21.67 10.77 -28.38
N GLU A 325 -20.78 10.61 -29.36
CA GLU A 325 -20.82 11.28 -30.67
C GLU A 325 -20.98 10.25 -31.80
N ASP A 326 -21.05 10.71 -33.05
CA ASP A 326 -21.08 9.81 -34.21
C ASP A 326 -19.74 9.70 -34.94
N GLU A 327 -19.60 8.63 -35.73
CA GLU A 327 -18.37 8.32 -36.48
C GLU A 327 -17.92 9.49 -37.36
N SER A 328 -18.85 10.23 -37.99
CA SER A 328 -18.50 11.37 -38.83
C SER A 328 -17.95 12.53 -38.01
N TYR A 329 -18.47 12.75 -36.81
CA TYR A 329 -17.96 13.77 -35.90
C TYR A 329 -16.55 13.42 -35.45
N CYS A 330 -16.32 12.17 -35.05
CA CYS A 330 -15.02 11.68 -34.56
C CYS A 330 -13.96 11.58 -35.66
N GLU A 331 -14.34 11.28 -36.91
CA GLU A 331 -13.43 11.38 -38.07
C GLU A 331 -12.94 12.83 -38.29
N GLN A 332 -13.81 13.82 -38.04
CA GLN A 332 -13.47 15.24 -38.18
C GLN A 332 -12.74 15.81 -36.97
N HIS A 333 -13.05 15.27 -35.78
CA HIS A 333 -12.55 15.74 -34.50
C HIS A 333 -12.01 14.55 -33.68
N PRO A 334 -10.92 13.90 -34.13
CA PRO A 334 -10.35 12.78 -33.39
C PRO A 334 -9.97 13.22 -31.97
N SER A 335 -10.14 12.33 -31.00
CA SER A 335 -9.74 12.62 -29.61
C SER A 335 -8.25 12.94 -29.54
N THR A 336 -7.89 13.90 -28.69
CA THR A 336 -6.48 14.26 -28.43
C THR A 336 -5.97 13.65 -27.12
N ALA A 337 -6.73 12.73 -26.54
CA ALA A 337 -6.42 12.12 -25.27
C ALA A 337 -5.07 11.37 -25.28
N GLN A 338 -4.40 11.40 -24.14
CA GLN A 338 -3.21 10.61 -23.86
C GLN A 338 -3.62 9.40 -23.03
N VAL A 339 -3.53 8.21 -23.62
CA VAL A 339 -3.84 6.93 -22.99
C VAL A 339 -2.54 6.13 -23.00
N THR A 340 -1.88 6.00 -21.86
CA THR A 340 -0.52 5.43 -21.78
C THR A 340 -0.38 4.49 -20.60
N GLU A 341 0.50 3.50 -20.70
CA GLU A 341 0.71 2.51 -19.64
C GLU A 341 -0.60 1.84 -19.20
N ILE A 342 -1.40 1.40 -20.18
CA ILE A 342 -2.63 0.66 -19.90
C ILE A 342 -2.34 -0.84 -20.01
N TYR A 343 -2.66 -1.58 -18.97
CA TYR A 343 -2.35 -3.01 -18.88
C TYR A 343 -3.63 -3.84 -18.69
N VAL A 344 -3.87 -4.77 -19.61
CA VAL A 344 -4.98 -5.73 -19.59
C VAL A 344 -4.39 -7.12 -19.41
N LYS A 345 -4.27 -7.58 -18.16
CA LYS A 345 -3.50 -8.78 -17.78
C LYS A 345 -4.42 -9.90 -17.30
N ASN A 346 -4.13 -11.13 -17.70
CA ASN A 346 -4.77 -12.35 -17.18
C ASN A 346 -6.31 -12.36 -17.32
N PHE A 347 -6.84 -11.87 -18.44
CA PHE A 347 -8.28 -11.95 -18.74
C PHE A 347 -8.66 -13.36 -19.20
N SER A 348 -9.73 -13.91 -18.63
CA SER A 348 -10.22 -15.26 -18.95
C SER A 348 -11.74 -15.33 -18.99
N GLY A 349 -12.28 -16.48 -19.43
CA GLY A 349 -13.72 -16.71 -19.48
C GLY A 349 -14.33 -16.53 -20.87
N LYS A 350 -15.60 -16.11 -20.93
CA LYS A 350 -16.43 -16.15 -22.14
C LYS A 350 -17.36 -14.94 -22.24
N THR A 351 -17.36 -14.27 -23.39
CA THR A 351 -18.36 -13.24 -23.70
C THR A 351 -19.69 -13.86 -24.12
N SER A 352 -20.76 -13.06 -24.07
CA SER A 352 -22.07 -13.41 -24.61
C SER A 352 -22.03 -13.61 -26.13
N THR A 353 -23.11 -14.14 -26.69
CA THR A 353 -23.27 -14.30 -28.15
C THR A 353 -23.63 -13.00 -28.87
N LYS A 354 -23.83 -11.89 -28.15
CA LYS A 354 -24.34 -10.62 -28.71
C LYS A 354 -23.44 -10.02 -29.78
N TYR A 355 -22.13 -10.05 -29.57
CA TYR A 355 -21.13 -9.50 -30.50
C TYR A 355 -20.20 -10.57 -31.08
N SER A 356 -20.52 -11.86 -30.90
CA SER A 356 -19.74 -12.97 -31.43
C SER A 356 -19.38 -12.79 -32.92
N PRO A 357 -18.13 -13.06 -33.34
CA PRO A 357 -17.02 -13.61 -32.54
C PRO A 357 -16.20 -12.55 -31.78
N THR A 358 -16.58 -11.27 -31.79
CA THR A 358 -15.84 -10.20 -31.13
C THR A 358 -15.89 -10.33 -29.61
N THR A 359 -14.71 -10.37 -28.99
CA THR A 359 -14.54 -10.41 -27.53
C THR A 359 -14.07 -9.09 -26.96
N GLY A 360 -13.46 -8.22 -27.75
CA GLY A 360 -13.06 -6.89 -27.33
C GLY A 360 -12.88 -5.92 -28.48
N HIS A 361 -12.83 -4.64 -28.15
CA HIS A 361 -12.64 -3.54 -29.10
C HIS A 361 -11.65 -2.52 -28.54
N VAL A 362 -10.64 -2.17 -29.31
CA VAL A 362 -9.62 -1.18 -28.95
C VAL A 362 -9.55 -0.13 -30.06
N TYR A 363 -10.00 1.08 -29.75
CA TYR A 363 -9.96 2.22 -30.67
C TYR A 363 -8.99 3.27 -30.15
N CYS A 364 -7.82 3.38 -30.79
CA CYS A 364 -6.90 4.48 -30.52
C CYS A 364 -7.25 5.70 -31.39
N PRO A 365 -7.25 6.93 -30.86
CA PRO A 365 -7.58 8.12 -31.64
C PRO A 365 -6.60 8.40 -32.80
N VAL A 366 -5.30 8.10 -32.58
CA VAL A 366 -4.24 8.30 -33.58
C VAL A 366 -3.21 7.18 -33.46
N GLU A 367 -2.82 6.58 -34.59
CA GLU A 367 -1.87 5.46 -34.62
C GLU A 367 -0.46 5.88 -34.15
N GLY A 368 0.11 5.10 -33.22
CA GLY A 368 1.49 5.27 -32.75
C GLY A 368 1.76 6.56 -31.95
N LYS A 369 0.73 7.32 -31.55
CA LYS A 369 0.85 8.52 -30.72
C LYS A 369 -0.17 8.51 -29.61
N ASN A 370 0.27 8.74 -28.37
CA ASN A 370 -0.60 8.98 -27.22
C ASN A 370 -1.59 7.83 -26.91
N CYS A 371 -1.33 6.61 -27.40
CA CYS A 371 -2.13 5.42 -27.15
C CYS A 371 -1.19 4.22 -26.97
N ASP A 372 -1.03 3.77 -25.72
CA ASP A 372 -0.18 2.65 -25.32
C ASP A 372 -0.97 1.75 -24.37
N ILE A 373 -1.35 0.57 -24.90
CA ILE A 373 -2.20 -0.43 -24.27
C ILE A 373 -1.61 -1.80 -24.56
N GLU A 374 -1.36 -2.59 -23.52
CA GLU A 374 -0.75 -3.92 -23.60
C GLU A 374 -1.69 -4.99 -23.01
N PHE A 375 -1.92 -6.06 -23.77
CA PHE A 375 -2.66 -7.24 -23.35
C PHE A 375 -1.70 -8.39 -23.09
N THR A 376 -1.82 -9.04 -21.93
CA THR A 376 -1.03 -10.24 -21.60
C THR A 376 -1.93 -11.34 -21.05
N ASN A 377 -1.63 -12.59 -21.41
CA ASN A 377 -2.40 -13.77 -20.99
C ASN A 377 -3.91 -13.66 -21.27
N TRP A 378 -4.27 -13.17 -22.47
CA TRP A 378 -5.66 -13.10 -22.93
C TRP A 378 -6.19 -14.46 -23.36
N THR A 379 -7.12 -15.02 -22.60
CA THR A 379 -7.73 -16.35 -22.86
C THR A 379 -9.24 -16.30 -23.06
N VAL A 380 -9.80 -15.10 -23.23
CA VAL A 380 -11.24 -14.89 -23.40
C VAL A 380 -11.75 -15.49 -24.71
N LYS A 381 -12.81 -16.28 -24.62
CA LYS A 381 -13.51 -16.89 -25.75
C LYS A 381 -14.79 -16.11 -26.09
N SER A 382 -15.23 -16.21 -27.34
CA SER A 382 -16.55 -15.69 -27.72
C SER A 382 -17.66 -16.62 -27.26
N GLY A 383 -18.89 -16.10 -27.24
CA GLY A 383 -20.12 -16.87 -27.02
C GLY A 383 -20.22 -18.16 -27.84
N THR A 384 -19.58 -18.17 -29.01
CA THR A 384 -19.67 -19.19 -30.06
C THR A 384 -18.37 -19.97 -30.30
N GLY A 385 -17.30 -19.72 -29.54
CA GLY A 385 -16.02 -20.43 -29.69
C GLY A 385 -14.82 -19.48 -29.68
N ALA A 386 -14.03 -19.49 -30.76
CA ALA A 386 -12.88 -18.60 -30.89
C ALA A 386 -13.31 -17.12 -30.82
N GLY A 387 -12.52 -16.31 -30.11
CA GLY A 387 -12.72 -14.87 -29.97
C GLY A 387 -11.80 -14.07 -30.89
N GLN A 388 -12.25 -12.88 -31.29
CA GLN A 388 -11.41 -11.90 -31.99
C GLN A 388 -11.46 -10.55 -31.27
N VAL A 389 -10.33 -9.83 -31.25
CA VAL A 389 -10.28 -8.43 -30.80
C VAL A 389 -10.20 -7.53 -32.02
N LEU A 390 -11.14 -6.59 -32.10
CA LEU A 390 -11.18 -5.57 -33.15
C LEU A 390 -10.27 -4.41 -32.73
N CYS A 391 -9.42 -3.97 -33.65
CA CYS A 391 -8.47 -2.90 -33.39
C CYS A 391 -8.51 -1.85 -34.49
N GLU A 392 -8.41 -0.59 -34.07
CA GLU A 392 -8.26 0.55 -34.97
C GLU A 392 -7.14 1.46 -34.46
N ASN A 393 -6.26 1.88 -35.39
CA ASN A 393 -5.09 2.72 -35.12
C ASN A 393 -4.14 2.14 -34.04
N ILE A 394 -4.07 0.82 -33.92
CA ILE A 394 -3.10 0.11 -33.07
C ILE A 394 -2.75 -1.24 -33.70
N SER A 395 -1.48 -1.64 -33.65
CA SER A 395 -0.99 -2.89 -34.23
C SER A 395 -1.00 -4.04 -33.22
N SER A 396 -1.04 -5.29 -33.70
CA SER A 396 -0.95 -6.49 -32.85
C SER A 396 0.34 -6.53 -32.02
N ASP A 397 1.45 -6.04 -32.57
CA ASP A 397 2.76 -6.06 -31.90
C ASP A 397 2.80 -5.17 -30.67
N VAL A 398 2.11 -4.02 -30.73
CA VAL A 398 1.96 -3.11 -29.57
C VAL A 398 0.94 -3.67 -28.58
N LEU A 399 -0.16 -4.23 -29.07
CA LEU A 399 -1.24 -4.71 -28.21
C LEU A 399 -0.91 -6.03 -27.49
N GLY A 400 0.04 -6.83 -27.97
CA GLY A 400 0.38 -8.14 -27.39
C GLY A 400 -0.61 -9.27 -27.72
N ILE A 401 -1.62 -9.01 -28.56
CA ILE A 401 -2.61 -9.98 -29.04
C ILE A 401 -2.93 -9.76 -30.52
N THR A 402 -3.47 -10.79 -31.18
CA THR A 402 -3.88 -10.68 -32.60
C THR A 402 -4.99 -9.66 -32.78
N CYS A 403 -4.65 -8.54 -33.40
CA CYS A 403 -5.61 -7.53 -33.83
C CYS A 403 -6.22 -7.89 -35.18
N HIS A 404 -7.56 -7.86 -35.23
CA HIS A 404 -8.29 -7.89 -36.50
C HIS A 404 -8.50 -6.45 -36.97
N ILE A 405 -7.53 -5.95 -37.76
CA ILE A 405 -7.55 -4.59 -38.30
C ILE A 405 -8.72 -4.44 -39.27
N THR A 406 -9.68 -3.60 -38.92
CA THR A 406 -10.78 -3.24 -39.81
C THR A 406 -10.41 -1.99 -40.59
N LYS A 407 -9.83 -2.11 -41.80
CA LYS A 407 -9.65 -0.97 -42.75
C LYS A 407 -10.96 -0.46 -43.38
N PHE A 408 -12.10 -0.70 -42.75
CA PHE A 408 -13.40 -0.23 -43.19
C PHE A 408 -14.27 0.02 -41.96
N ARG A 409 -14.61 1.30 -41.79
CA ARG A 409 -15.68 1.92 -40.99
C ARG A 409 -16.66 0.95 -40.35
N VAL A 410 -16.94 1.16 -39.06
CA VAL A 410 -18.00 0.48 -38.32
C VAL A 410 -19.35 0.96 -38.86
N SER A 411 -19.73 0.46 -40.03
CA SER A 411 -21.13 0.45 -40.42
C SER A 411 -21.85 -0.55 -39.50
N ARG A 412 -22.55 0.01 -38.51
CA ARG A 412 -23.66 -0.55 -37.72
C ARG A 412 -23.31 -1.31 -36.43
N THR A 413 -23.27 -0.56 -35.33
CA THR A 413 -24.07 -0.97 -34.15
C THR A 413 -25.58 -0.82 -34.48
N PRO A 414 -26.45 -1.75 -34.04
CA PRO A 414 -27.88 -1.68 -34.31
C PRO A 414 -28.54 -0.55 -33.51
N ARG A 415 -29.00 0.51 -34.20
CA ARG A 415 -29.96 1.47 -33.63
C ARG A 415 -31.23 0.76 -33.20
N ILE A 416 -31.71 1.08 -31.99
CA ILE A 416 -33.12 0.89 -31.58
C ILE A 416 -34.02 1.73 -32.50
N LYS A 417 -35.18 1.19 -32.82
CA LYS A 417 -35.99 1.54 -33.98
C LYS A 417 -37.34 2.16 -33.53
N ARG A 418 -37.60 3.46 -33.75
CA ARG A 418 -38.92 4.14 -33.53
C ARG A 418 -39.83 4.09 -34.78
N ASN A 419 -41.17 4.04 -34.63
CA ASN A 419 -42.22 3.89 -35.68
C ASN A 419 -42.68 5.23 -36.34
N ARG A 420 -43.19 5.23 -37.60
CA ARG A 420 -43.88 6.37 -38.30
C ARG A 420 -45.37 6.06 -38.66
N PRO A 421 -46.30 7.06 -38.67
CA PRO A 421 -47.74 6.89 -38.95
C PRO A 421 -48.13 6.86 -40.44
N ALA A 422 -49.36 6.40 -40.75
CA ALA A 422 -49.84 6.05 -42.10
C ALA A 422 -50.53 7.19 -42.88
N VAL A 423 -50.32 7.29 -44.20
CA VAL A 423 -50.84 8.37 -45.08
C VAL A 423 -51.98 7.94 -46.03
N SER A 424 -52.43 6.69 -45.92
CA SER A 424 -53.61 6.18 -46.62
C SER A 424 -54.64 5.79 -45.56
N CYS A 425 -55.91 6.13 -45.75
CA CYS A 425 -56.96 5.73 -44.81
C CYS A 425 -56.99 4.20 -44.61
N SER A 426 -57.39 3.77 -43.41
CA SER A 426 -57.35 2.38 -42.95
C SER A 426 -58.06 1.44 -43.95
N THR A 427 -59.18 1.86 -44.53
CA THR A 427 -59.96 1.09 -45.51
C THR A 427 -59.23 0.89 -46.84
N CYS A 428 -58.65 1.96 -47.43
CA CYS A 428 -57.90 1.85 -48.68
C CYS A 428 -56.60 1.05 -48.48
N ARG A 429 -55.98 1.16 -47.30
CA ARG A 429 -54.76 0.45 -46.93
C ARG A 429 -55.01 -1.05 -46.75
N ALA A 430 -56.08 -1.44 -46.04
CA ALA A 430 -56.48 -2.84 -45.88
C ALA A 430 -56.79 -3.52 -47.21
N ARG A 431 -57.27 -2.74 -48.18
CA ARG A 431 -57.64 -3.25 -49.52
C ARG A 431 -56.55 -3.03 -50.58
N LYS A 432 -55.38 -2.51 -50.19
CA LYS A 432 -54.22 -2.24 -51.06
C LYS A 432 -54.57 -1.42 -52.33
N GLN A 433 -55.48 -0.45 -52.20
CA GLN A 433 -55.87 0.43 -53.31
C GLN A 433 -55.39 1.86 -53.11
N LYS A 434 -55.23 2.58 -54.22
CA LYS A 434 -54.69 3.95 -54.23
C LYS A 434 -55.74 4.91 -53.64
N CYS A 435 -55.44 5.44 -52.46
CA CYS A 435 -56.23 6.48 -51.79
C CYS A 435 -55.89 7.84 -52.41
N ASP A 436 -56.91 8.61 -52.79
CA ASP A 436 -56.73 10.00 -53.24
C ASP A 436 -56.58 10.99 -52.07
N ARG A 437 -56.66 10.47 -50.83
CA ARG A 437 -56.33 11.15 -49.57
C ARG A 437 -57.22 12.34 -49.22
N GLN A 438 -58.38 12.47 -49.87
CA GLN A 438 -59.47 13.31 -49.37
C GLN A 438 -60.17 12.62 -48.19
N GLN A 439 -60.94 13.34 -47.38
CA GLN A 439 -61.63 12.78 -46.20
C GLN A 439 -63.13 13.17 -46.21
N PRO A 440 -64.05 12.22 -46.48
CA PRO A 440 -63.79 10.83 -46.89
C PRO A 440 -63.15 10.77 -48.29
N CYS A 441 -62.33 9.75 -48.55
CA CYS A 441 -61.59 9.65 -49.81
C CYS A 441 -62.50 9.22 -50.97
N GLY A 442 -62.23 9.68 -52.20
CA GLY A 442 -63.06 9.38 -53.38
C GLY A 442 -63.31 7.89 -53.63
N PRO A 443 -62.33 6.99 -53.39
CA PRO A 443 -62.55 5.54 -53.43
C PRO A 443 -63.45 4.98 -52.32
N CYS A 444 -63.50 5.61 -51.14
CA CYS A 444 -64.42 5.24 -50.05
C CYS A 444 -65.83 5.80 -50.28
N LEU A 445 -65.94 7.03 -50.81
CA LEU A 445 -67.18 7.66 -51.28
C LEU A 445 -67.84 6.85 -52.40
N LYS A 446 -67.08 6.46 -53.44
CA LYS A 446 -67.59 5.61 -54.53
C LYS A 446 -68.06 4.23 -54.09
N ARG A 447 -67.75 3.82 -52.85
CA ARG A 447 -68.10 2.51 -52.30
C ARG A 447 -69.07 2.58 -51.13
N GLY A 448 -69.58 3.77 -50.79
CA GLY A 448 -70.54 3.97 -49.71
C GLY A 448 -70.00 3.54 -48.34
N VAL A 449 -68.68 3.59 -48.12
CA VAL A 449 -68.02 3.26 -46.84
C VAL A 449 -67.31 4.48 -46.26
N GLU A 450 -67.98 5.62 -46.38
CA GLU A 450 -67.52 6.95 -45.99
C GLU A 450 -67.19 6.99 -44.49
N ASP A 451 -68.09 6.44 -43.69
CA ASP A 451 -67.98 6.38 -42.23
C ASP A 451 -66.85 5.49 -41.73
N SER A 452 -66.24 4.68 -42.59
CA SER A 452 -65.09 3.81 -42.23
C SER A 452 -63.75 4.39 -42.68
N CYS A 453 -63.76 5.57 -43.31
CA CYS A 453 -62.59 6.19 -43.90
C CYS A 453 -61.78 6.97 -42.84
N HIS A 454 -60.96 6.29 -42.04
CA HIS A 454 -60.19 6.94 -40.96
C HIS A 454 -58.68 6.89 -41.18
N LEU A 455 -57.99 7.96 -40.75
CA LEU A 455 -56.53 8.05 -40.68
C LEU A 455 -56.12 7.84 -39.22
N ASP A 456 -55.59 6.65 -38.88
CA ASP A 456 -55.30 6.28 -37.49
C ASP A 456 -54.11 7.05 -36.88
N SER A 457 -54.28 7.49 -35.63
CA SER A 457 -53.36 8.37 -34.88
C SER A 457 -52.77 7.77 -33.56
N THR A 458 -52.83 6.46 -33.30
CA THR A 458 -52.25 5.83 -32.07
C THR A 458 -51.58 4.46 -32.32
N PRO A 459 -50.49 4.07 -31.61
CA PRO A 459 -49.91 2.72 -31.70
C PRO A 459 -50.35 1.74 -30.59
N ARG A 460 -50.73 0.53 -31.01
CA ARG A 460 -51.01 -0.74 -30.29
C ARG A 460 -49.68 -1.51 -30.00
N PRO A 461 -49.61 -2.51 -29.07
CA PRO A 461 -48.33 -3.15 -28.69
C PRO A 461 -47.70 -3.93 -29.85
N PRO A 462 -46.37 -4.17 -29.82
CA PRO A 462 -45.69 -4.77 -30.96
C PRO A 462 -45.81 -6.30 -30.95
N PRO A 463 -46.01 -6.93 -32.10
CA PRO A 463 -45.27 -8.12 -32.46
C PRO A 463 -44.13 -7.72 -33.40
N ALA A 464 -42.96 -8.27 -33.09
CA ALA A 464 -41.80 -8.50 -33.94
C ALA A 464 -41.43 -7.39 -34.96
N SER A 465 -40.25 -6.81 -34.71
CA SER A 465 -39.34 -6.23 -35.70
C SER A 465 -39.40 -4.71 -35.99
N LEU A 466 -38.30 -4.03 -35.63
CA LEU A 466 -37.47 -3.21 -36.51
C LEU A 466 -38.09 -2.03 -37.38
N VAL A 467 -37.97 -0.68 -37.19
CA VAL A 467 -37.01 0.35 -37.80
C VAL A 467 -37.49 1.82 -37.71
N ASN A 468 -36.92 2.69 -36.85
CA ASN A 468 -36.05 3.87 -37.10
C ASN A 468 -36.75 5.25 -37.20
N ARG A 469 -36.14 6.26 -36.52
CA ARG A 469 -36.04 7.71 -36.88
C ARG A 469 -37.32 8.57 -36.77
N GLY A 470 -37.33 9.75 -36.14
CA GLY A 470 -36.31 10.81 -36.15
C GLY A 470 -36.53 11.73 -37.37
N ASP A 471 -36.79 13.03 -37.13
CA ASP A 471 -36.69 14.21 -38.02
C ASP A 471 -37.95 15.08 -38.17
N SER A 472 -38.03 16.11 -37.32
CA SER A 472 -38.76 17.37 -37.55
C SER A 472 -38.29 18.50 -36.60
N ARG A 473 -37.59 18.17 -35.51
CA ARG A 473 -37.10 19.12 -34.52
C ARG A 473 -35.87 19.94 -34.99
N VAL A 474 -35.01 19.32 -35.81
CA VAL A 474 -33.80 19.94 -36.38
C VAL A 474 -34.12 21.15 -37.27
N GLN A 475 -35.29 21.18 -37.93
CA GLN A 475 -35.67 22.34 -38.76
C GLN A 475 -36.19 23.55 -37.98
N ASN A 476 -36.54 23.38 -36.70
CA ASN A 476 -36.98 24.49 -35.85
C ASN A 476 -35.83 25.15 -35.10
N GLU A 477 -34.79 24.40 -34.73
CA GLU A 477 -33.60 24.92 -34.05
C GLU A 477 -32.66 25.69 -35.01
N LEU A 478 -32.62 25.31 -36.31
CA LEU A 478 -31.90 26.04 -37.36
C LEU A 478 -32.41 27.49 -37.58
N ARG A 479 -33.68 27.77 -37.28
CA ARG A 479 -34.25 29.13 -37.35
C ARG A 479 -33.95 29.97 -36.12
N GLN A 480 -33.69 29.34 -34.97
CA GLN A 480 -33.32 30.04 -33.74
C GLN A 480 -31.83 30.39 -33.68
N MET A 481 -30.95 29.59 -34.30
CA MET A 481 -29.51 29.89 -34.35
C MET A 481 -29.16 31.04 -35.30
N GLN A 482 -29.95 31.30 -36.34
CA GLN A 482 -29.70 32.43 -37.26
C GLN A 482 -29.96 33.80 -36.61
N SER A 483 -30.85 33.89 -35.61
CA SER A 483 -31.11 35.16 -34.90
C SER A 483 -30.06 35.48 -33.84
N LEU A 484 -29.39 34.47 -33.29
CA LEU A 484 -28.30 34.62 -32.31
C LEU A 484 -26.97 35.02 -32.96
N LEU A 485 -26.71 34.57 -34.19
CA LEU A 485 -25.48 34.90 -34.91
C LEU A 485 -25.36 36.39 -35.28
N GLN A 486 -26.49 37.10 -35.35
CA GLN A 486 -26.53 38.51 -35.73
C GLN A 486 -26.29 39.47 -34.57
N SER A 487 -26.41 39.01 -33.31
CA SER A 487 -26.12 39.85 -32.12
C SER A 487 -24.65 39.81 -31.69
N LEU A 488 -23.91 38.77 -32.10
CA LEU A 488 -22.50 38.55 -31.74
C LEU A 488 -21.49 39.26 -32.66
N LEU A 489 -21.94 39.91 -33.73
CA LEU A 489 -21.08 40.62 -34.71
C LEU A 489 -20.80 42.09 -34.36
N SER A 490 -21.15 42.55 -33.16
CA SER A 490 -21.04 43.96 -32.76
C SER A 490 -19.94 44.21 -31.71
N GLN A 491 -18.69 44.25 -32.21
CA GLN A 491 -17.49 44.93 -31.64
C GLN A 491 -16.83 44.38 -30.35
N PRO A 492 -15.55 44.75 -30.03
CA PRO A 492 -14.42 45.21 -30.87
C PRO A 492 -13.09 44.43 -30.66
N ASN A 493 -12.19 44.60 -31.65
CA ASN A 493 -10.83 44.07 -31.82
C ASN A 493 -9.74 44.76 -30.96
N HIS A 494 -8.66 44.01 -30.65
CA HIS A 494 -7.22 44.22 -30.99
C HIS A 494 -6.38 43.22 -30.15
N GLY A 495 -5.62 42.23 -30.65
CA GLY A 495 -4.56 42.16 -31.69
C GLY A 495 -3.19 42.12 -30.95
N GLN A 496 -2.22 41.18 -31.07
CA GLN A 496 -1.64 40.34 -32.13
C GLN A 496 -0.90 39.15 -31.44
N ALA A 497 -0.97 37.87 -31.85
CA ALA A 497 -0.46 37.18 -33.05
C ALA A 497 1.07 36.94 -33.13
N ALA A 498 1.48 35.73 -32.69
CA ALA A 498 2.36 34.72 -33.32
C ALA A 498 3.65 35.12 -34.08
N THR A 499 4.77 34.48 -33.69
CA THR A 499 5.79 33.84 -34.58
C THR A 499 6.62 32.87 -33.68
N SER A 500 6.36 31.56 -33.67
CA SER A 500 6.79 30.50 -34.61
C SER A 500 8.29 30.13 -34.53
N CYS A 501 8.52 28.95 -33.95
CA CYS A 501 9.60 27.95 -34.02
C CYS A 501 11.09 28.29 -34.22
N ASP A 502 11.53 29.46 -34.68
CA ASP A 502 12.98 29.75 -34.79
C ASP A 502 13.57 30.34 -33.48
N LYS A 503 12.71 30.78 -32.56
CA LYS A 503 13.11 31.32 -31.25
C LYS A 503 13.36 30.26 -30.18
N LEU A 504 12.92 29.01 -30.39
CA LEU A 504 13.12 27.92 -29.43
C LEU A 504 14.53 27.32 -29.56
N ALA A 505 15.06 27.19 -30.78
CA ALA A 505 16.45 26.75 -31.00
C ALA A 505 17.49 27.79 -30.49
N ALA A 506 17.26 29.08 -30.75
CA ALA A 506 18.08 30.15 -30.16
C ALA A 506 17.84 30.36 -28.64
N GLY A 507 16.77 29.77 -28.08
CA GLY A 507 16.50 29.76 -26.65
C GLY A 507 17.31 28.70 -25.91
N VAL A 508 17.49 27.52 -26.51
CA VAL A 508 18.25 26.41 -25.91
C VAL A 508 19.74 26.73 -25.82
N ASP A 509 20.32 27.40 -26.84
CA ASP A 509 21.73 27.81 -26.79
C ASP A 509 21.99 29.00 -25.86
N ARG A 510 21.00 29.88 -25.64
CA ARG A 510 21.05 30.92 -24.61
C ARG A 510 20.91 30.37 -23.20
N ILE A 511 20.13 29.30 -23.00
CA ILE A 511 20.01 28.61 -21.71
C ILE A 511 21.31 27.90 -21.37
N ARG A 512 22.02 27.31 -22.35
CA ARG A 512 23.36 26.75 -22.13
C ARG A 512 24.41 27.81 -21.77
N GLN A 513 24.36 29.00 -22.36
CA GLN A 513 25.25 30.11 -21.98
C GLN A 513 24.83 30.80 -20.66
N ALA A 514 23.56 30.76 -20.28
CA ALA A 514 23.05 31.32 -19.03
C ALA A 514 23.22 30.41 -17.80
N ILE A 515 23.58 29.14 -17.99
CA ILE A 515 23.89 28.20 -16.90
C ILE A 515 25.32 28.38 -16.36
N ASN A 516 26.21 29.05 -17.10
CA ASN A 516 27.63 29.13 -16.75
C ASN A 516 28.16 30.51 -16.36
N ASP A 517 27.35 31.58 -16.26
CA ASP A 517 27.87 32.86 -15.76
C ASP A 517 26.87 33.64 -14.90
N THR A 518 27.38 34.08 -13.75
CA THR A 518 26.89 35.14 -12.84
C THR A 518 25.81 34.80 -11.81
N THR A 519 26.30 34.40 -10.64
CA THR A 519 25.87 34.81 -9.29
C THR A 519 25.13 36.14 -9.22
N VAL A 520 23.92 36.14 -8.64
CA VAL A 520 23.31 37.33 -8.01
C VAL A 520 22.62 36.90 -6.72
N VAL A 521 22.98 37.62 -5.65
CA VAL A 521 22.58 37.44 -4.24
C VAL A 521 21.07 37.67 -4.07
N ALA A 522 20.40 36.71 -3.42
CA ALA A 522 19.00 36.83 -3.02
C ALA A 522 18.85 37.83 -1.84
N PRO A 523 17.77 38.62 -1.78
CA PRO A 523 17.48 39.40 -0.58
C PRO A 523 17.02 38.45 0.54
N GLU A 524 17.62 38.60 1.72
CA GLU A 524 17.22 37.91 2.94
C GLU A 524 15.75 38.23 3.27
N VAL A 525 14.89 37.22 3.12
CA VAL A 525 13.58 37.19 3.77
C VAL A 525 13.41 35.79 4.35
N ASP A 526 13.43 35.75 5.69
CA ASP A 526 13.05 34.68 6.62
C ASP A 526 12.90 33.26 6.04
N GLN A 527 13.90 32.43 6.32
CA GLN A 527 13.96 31.04 5.86
C GLN A 527 12.80 30.23 6.43
N THR A 528 12.08 29.50 5.57
CA THR A 528 11.24 28.41 6.07
C THR A 528 12.15 27.31 6.66
N PRO A 529 11.86 26.81 7.86
CA PRO A 529 12.69 25.79 8.50
C PRO A 529 12.71 24.53 7.65
N ASP A 530 13.85 23.83 7.63
CA ASP A 530 13.90 22.50 7.06
C ASP A 530 12.97 21.58 7.87
N ILE A 531 12.11 20.82 7.20
CA ILE A 531 11.09 20.00 7.89
C ILE A 531 11.74 18.91 8.75
N VAL A 532 12.93 18.45 8.37
CA VAL A 532 13.62 17.34 9.03
C VAL A 532 14.72 17.83 9.96
N PHE A 533 15.42 18.90 9.57
CA PHE A 533 16.54 19.42 10.36
C PHE A 533 16.23 20.71 11.14
N GLY A 534 15.03 21.28 10.96
CA GLY A 534 14.62 22.53 11.58
C GLY A 534 15.39 23.74 11.05
N TYR A 535 15.65 24.70 11.93
CA TYR A 535 16.48 25.87 11.62
C TYR A 535 17.97 25.53 11.85
N LEU A 536 18.65 25.11 10.78
CA LEU A 536 20.12 25.01 10.77
C LEU A 536 20.73 26.17 10.00
N ALA A 537 21.75 26.80 10.59
CA ALA A 537 22.55 27.80 9.90
C ALA A 537 23.26 27.15 8.70
N LYS A 538 23.14 27.79 7.53
CA LYS A 538 23.90 27.40 6.33
C LYS A 538 25.40 27.56 6.59
N VAL A 539 26.20 26.65 6.03
CA VAL A 539 27.66 26.63 6.13
C VAL A 539 28.31 26.81 4.77
N THR A 540 29.47 27.45 4.78
CA THR A 540 30.34 27.65 3.61
C THR A 540 31.45 26.59 3.57
N SER A 541 32.15 26.48 2.43
CA SER A 541 33.34 25.62 2.32
C SER A 541 34.42 25.99 3.35
N GLN A 542 34.50 27.27 3.75
CA GLN A 542 35.43 27.72 4.79
C GLN A 542 35.03 27.22 6.18
N ASP A 543 33.73 27.19 6.50
CA ASP A 543 33.24 26.63 7.76
C ASP A 543 33.48 25.11 7.83
N VAL A 544 33.31 24.41 6.70
CA VAL A 544 33.64 22.98 6.55
C VAL A 544 35.12 22.75 6.86
N LEU A 545 36.01 23.54 6.26
CA LEU A 545 37.45 23.44 6.48
C LEU A 545 37.84 23.73 7.93
N ALA A 546 37.23 24.75 8.54
CA ALA A 546 37.49 25.11 9.93
C ALA A 546 37.06 24.03 10.93
N ALA A 547 36.07 23.21 10.56
CA ALA A 547 35.56 22.13 11.41
C ALA A 547 36.32 20.80 11.27
N LEU A 548 37.15 20.65 10.23
CA LEU A 548 37.92 19.43 10.01
C LEU A 548 39.14 19.35 10.95
N PRO A 549 39.48 18.16 11.48
CA PRO A 549 40.77 17.91 12.09
C PRO A 549 41.92 18.09 11.09
N SER A 550 43.16 18.10 11.60
CA SER A 550 44.33 18.02 10.72
C SER A 550 44.22 16.83 9.78
N ARG A 551 44.75 16.96 8.55
CA ARG A 551 44.74 15.89 7.54
C ARG A 551 45.19 14.54 8.11
N GLN A 552 46.29 14.53 8.88
CA GLN A 552 46.80 13.32 9.52
C GLN A 552 45.78 12.66 10.48
N GLN A 553 45.07 13.46 11.27
CA GLN A 553 44.03 12.95 12.18
C GLN A 553 42.82 12.44 11.39
N SER A 554 42.37 13.20 10.39
CA SER A 554 41.26 12.82 9.52
C SER A 554 41.56 11.50 8.78
N ASP A 555 42.75 11.36 8.18
CA ASP A 555 43.17 10.14 7.49
C ASP A 555 43.21 8.93 8.43
N LYS A 556 43.66 9.12 9.68
CA LYS A 556 43.64 8.06 10.71
C LYS A 556 42.20 7.63 11.04
N ILE A 557 41.29 8.57 11.22
CA ILE A 557 39.88 8.29 11.56
C ILE A 557 39.17 7.62 10.38
N VAL A 558 39.34 8.15 9.16
CA VAL A 558 38.81 7.58 7.92
C VAL A 558 39.33 6.15 7.73
N SER A 559 40.63 5.93 7.91
CA SER A 559 41.22 4.58 7.85
C SER A 559 40.62 3.64 8.90
N THR A 560 40.38 4.14 10.12
CA THR A 560 39.73 3.36 11.18
C THR A 560 38.31 2.93 10.77
N TYR A 561 37.52 3.84 10.19
CA TYR A 561 36.18 3.54 9.68
C TYR A 561 36.22 2.53 8.53
N LEU A 562 37.00 2.78 7.47
CA LEU A 562 37.04 1.94 6.27
C LEU A 562 37.55 0.52 6.55
N ASN A 563 38.38 0.34 7.59
CA ASN A 563 38.86 -0.98 8.02
C ASN A 563 37.88 -1.70 8.97
N SER A 564 36.79 -1.05 9.37
CA SER A 564 35.78 -1.62 10.26
C SER A 564 34.69 -2.35 9.49
N ARG A 565 34.99 -3.59 9.04
CA ARG A 565 34.09 -4.39 8.19
C ARG A 565 32.69 -4.60 8.76
N HIS A 566 32.56 -4.52 10.08
CA HIS A 566 31.32 -4.71 10.83
C HIS A 566 30.38 -3.50 10.84
N ILE A 567 30.93 -2.29 10.65
CA ILE A 567 30.23 -1.02 10.84
C ILE A 567 30.26 -0.20 9.56
N ALA A 568 31.33 -0.31 8.77
CA ALA A 568 31.46 0.35 7.49
C ALA A 568 30.31 -0.06 6.55
N VAL A 569 29.70 0.94 5.92
CA VAL A 569 28.59 0.72 5.01
C VAL A 569 29.11 0.19 3.67
N PRO A 570 28.43 -0.79 3.04
CA PRO A 570 28.90 -1.41 1.81
C PRO A 570 28.83 -0.48 0.59
N PHE A 571 28.06 0.60 0.68
CA PHE A 571 27.88 1.56 -0.42
C PHE A 571 28.92 2.69 -0.45
N ILE A 572 29.90 2.69 0.45
CA ILE A 572 31.10 3.53 0.34
C ILE A 572 32.22 2.65 -0.21
N HIS A 573 32.54 2.81 -1.49
CA HIS A 573 33.62 2.07 -2.12
C HIS A 573 34.99 2.59 -1.62
N ILE A 574 35.79 1.72 -1.00
CA ILE A 574 37.00 2.09 -0.26
C ILE A 574 37.99 2.86 -1.15
N HIS A 575 38.29 2.36 -2.35
CA HIS A 575 39.30 2.99 -3.23
C HIS A 575 38.82 4.32 -3.83
N GLN A 576 37.58 4.38 -4.31
CA GLN A 576 36.96 5.62 -4.76
C GLN A 576 36.92 6.68 -3.67
N PHE A 577 36.49 6.31 -2.46
CA PHE A 577 36.37 7.27 -1.35
C PHE A 577 37.74 7.81 -0.92
N ARG A 578 38.80 6.99 -0.94
CA ARG A 578 40.18 7.45 -0.69
C ARG A 578 40.63 8.47 -1.73
N ARG A 579 40.42 8.21 -3.02
CA ARG A 579 40.75 9.16 -4.10
C ARG A 579 39.97 10.46 -3.97
N GLN A 580 38.69 10.39 -3.60
CA GLN A 580 37.87 11.57 -3.34
C GLN A 580 38.40 12.38 -2.13
N CYS A 581 38.87 11.71 -1.07
CA CYS A 581 39.50 12.37 0.07
C CYS A 581 40.82 13.06 -0.33
N GLU A 582 41.65 12.43 -1.14
CA GLU A 582 42.88 13.02 -1.67
C GLU A 582 42.57 14.26 -2.52
N ALA A 583 41.63 14.14 -3.47
CA ALA A 583 41.19 15.26 -4.29
C ALA A 583 40.61 16.42 -3.46
N PHE A 584 39.88 16.10 -2.39
CA PHE A 584 39.39 17.09 -1.44
C PHE A 584 40.53 17.82 -0.74
N TRP A 585 41.56 17.12 -0.26
CA TRP A 585 42.69 17.76 0.41
C TRP A 585 43.55 18.61 -0.54
N ASP A 586 43.60 18.25 -1.82
CA ASP A 586 44.32 19.02 -2.84
C ASP A 586 43.58 20.31 -3.23
N ASN A 587 42.24 20.30 -3.23
CA ASN A 587 41.43 21.48 -3.53
C ASN A 587 40.13 21.55 -2.70
N PRO A 588 40.22 21.90 -1.40
CA PRO A 588 39.08 21.80 -0.48
C PRO A 588 38.00 22.86 -0.73
N GLU A 589 38.34 23.99 -1.34
CA GLU A 589 37.38 25.05 -1.66
C GLU A 589 36.35 24.61 -2.72
N SER A 590 36.74 23.66 -3.59
CA SER A 590 35.90 23.10 -4.65
C SER A 590 34.99 21.95 -4.21
N ALA A 591 35.04 21.56 -2.94
CA ALA A 591 34.37 20.38 -2.43
C ALA A 591 32.84 20.50 -2.50
N ASN A 592 32.19 19.43 -2.97
CA ASN A 592 30.74 19.31 -2.89
C ASN A 592 30.31 19.16 -1.42
N LEU A 593 29.41 20.02 -0.93
CA LEU A 593 28.95 20.02 0.46
C LEU A 593 28.21 18.72 0.83
N LEU A 594 27.51 18.07 -0.10
CA LEU A 594 26.89 16.76 0.15
C LEU A 594 27.95 15.67 0.32
N TRP A 595 29.04 15.72 -0.45
CA TRP A 595 30.18 14.83 -0.23
C TRP A 595 30.88 15.12 1.11
N ALA A 596 31.02 16.40 1.49
CA ALA A 596 31.54 16.77 2.81
C ALA A 596 30.66 16.23 3.96
N SER A 597 29.34 16.15 3.76
CA SER A 597 28.44 15.47 4.70
C SER A 597 28.79 13.99 4.87
N ILE A 598 29.10 13.28 3.78
CA ILE A 598 29.56 11.87 3.83
C ILE A 598 30.85 11.79 4.64
N LEU A 599 31.84 12.65 4.36
CA LEU A 599 33.10 12.70 5.08
C LEU A 599 32.91 12.94 6.59
N PHE A 600 32.13 13.94 6.99
CA PHE A 600 31.86 14.20 8.41
C PHE A 600 31.13 13.04 9.09
N SER A 601 30.22 12.37 8.38
CA SER A 601 29.52 11.20 8.92
C SER A 601 30.47 10.00 9.10
N VAL A 602 31.42 9.80 8.16
CA VAL A 602 32.52 8.82 8.29
C VAL A 602 33.42 9.17 9.48
N LEU A 603 33.78 10.44 9.65
CA LEU A 603 34.60 10.88 10.79
C LEU A 603 33.88 10.68 12.13
N ALA A 604 32.57 10.96 12.18
CA ALA A 604 31.76 10.76 13.37
C ALA A 604 31.80 9.29 13.82
N VAL A 605 31.44 8.37 12.92
CA VAL A 605 31.41 6.93 13.21
C VAL A 605 32.82 6.40 13.47
N GLY A 606 33.83 6.86 12.73
CA GLY A 606 35.23 6.47 12.93
C GLY A 606 35.76 6.80 14.34
N ILE A 607 35.33 7.91 14.94
CA ILE A 607 35.66 8.24 16.34
C ILE A 607 35.03 7.22 17.30
N ILE A 608 33.76 6.87 17.10
CA ILE A 608 33.04 5.90 17.96
C ILE A 608 33.72 4.53 17.91
N ILE A 609 34.10 4.07 16.71
CA ILE A 609 34.80 2.80 16.52
C ILE A 609 36.16 2.78 17.25
N SER A 610 36.84 3.92 17.32
CA SER A 610 38.15 4.02 17.96
C SER A 610 38.11 3.92 19.50
N ASP A 611 36.92 3.95 20.12
CA ASP A 611 36.66 3.90 21.58
C ASP A 611 37.50 4.91 22.40
N ASP A 612 37.92 6.03 21.79
CA ASP A 612 38.51 7.15 22.53
C ASP A 612 37.39 8.00 23.12
N ARG A 613 36.84 7.54 24.25
CA ARG A 613 35.73 8.19 24.98
C ARG A 613 35.92 9.70 25.21
N ARG A 614 37.17 10.19 25.19
CA ARG A 614 37.51 11.62 25.29
C ARG A 614 37.07 12.44 24.07
N ASN A 615 36.90 11.80 22.90
CA ASN A 615 36.57 12.45 21.64
C ASN A 615 35.09 12.26 21.23
N HIS A 616 34.25 11.64 22.07
CA HIS A 616 32.82 11.45 21.75
C HIS A 616 32.08 12.78 21.49
N HIS A 617 32.47 13.87 22.16
CA HIS A 617 31.95 15.22 21.88
C HIS A 617 32.32 15.73 20.49
N GLN A 618 33.51 15.38 19.99
CA GLN A 618 33.94 15.71 18.63
C GLN A 618 33.13 14.95 17.59
N SER A 619 32.81 13.68 17.87
CA SER A 619 31.95 12.87 17.02
C SER A 619 30.53 13.47 16.86
N ALA A 620 29.89 13.91 17.94
CA ALA A 620 28.60 14.62 17.88
C ALA A 620 28.68 15.95 17.10
N THR A 621 29.82 16.64 17.20
CA THR A 621 30.09 17.86 16.42
C THR A 621 30.15 17.56 14.92
N PHE A 622 30.74 16.43 14.52
CA PHE A 622 30.76 15.99 13.13
C PHE A 622 29.37 15.60 12.62
N VAL A 623 28.52 14.95 13.42
CA VAL A 623 27.11 14.71 13.01
C VAL A 623 26.35 16.02 12.82
N SER A 624 26.55 17.00 13.70
CA SER A 624 25.95 18.32 13.52
C SER A 624 26.45 19.00 12.23
N MET A 625 27.75 18.89 11.94
CA MET A 625 28.32 19.45 10.73
C MET A 625 27.82 18.73 9.47
N SER A 626 27.64 17.41 9.50
CA SER A 626 27.08 16.68 8.36
C SER A 626 25.63 17.10 8.07
N ALA A 627 24.80 17.33 9.09
CA ALA A 627 23.46 17.89 8.90
C ALA A 627 23.48 19.31 8.27
N LYS A 628 24.39 20.18 8.72
CA LYS A 628 24.56 21.52 8.12
C LYS A 628 25.01 21.44 6.67
N CYS A 629 25.92 20.51 6.37
CA CYS A 629 26.40 20.24 5.02
C CYS A 629 25.26 19.72 4.10
N LEU A 630 24.38 18.84 4.60
CA LEU A 630 23.18 18.40 3.88
C LEU A 630 22.27 19.58 3.51
N VAL A 631 21.90 20.41 4.50
CA VAL A 631 21.01 21.56 4.31
C VAL A 631 21.62 22.57 3.34
N SER A 632 22.92 22.86 3.50
CA SER A 632 23.64 23.82 2.65
C SER A 632 23.88 23.30 1.23
N GLY A 633 24.11 21.98 1.11
CA GLY A 633 24.21 21.25 -0.15
C GLY A 633 22.87 20.97 -0.82
N GLN A 634 21.75 21.46 -0.25
CA GLN A 634 20.41 21.35 -0.83
C GLN A 634 19.98 19.92 -1.15
N TYR A 635 20.21 18.98 -0.22
CA TYR A 635 19.91 17.55 -0.39
C TYR A 635 18.49 17.24 -0.95
N ARG A 636 17.50 18.09 -0.65
CA ARG A 636 16.10 17.98 -1.09
C ARG A 636 15.92 18.07 -2.61
N THR A 637 16.90 18.63 -3.32
CA THR A 637 16.89 18.75 -4.78
C THR A 637 17.26 17.43 -5.48
N ALA A 638 17.66 16.41 -4.71
CA ALA A 638 18.05 15.11 -5.23
C ALA A 638 19.10 15.24 -6.34
N ILE A 639 20.25 15.82 -6.01
CA ILE A 639 21.42 15.93 -6.90
C ILE A 639 22.47 14.86 -6.53
N GLU A 640 23.61 14.85 -7.23
CA GLU A 640 24.74 13.96 -6.92
C GLU A 640 25.10 13.98 -5.43
N PHE A 641 25.43 12.80 -4.87
CA PHE A 641 25.69 12.55 -3.44
C PHE A 641 24.50 12.74 -2.48
N SER A 642 23.34 13.23 -2.92
CA SER A 642 22.21 13.50 -2.00
C SER A 642 21.75 12.23 -1.27
N VAL A 643 21.71 11.09 -1.97
CA VAL A 643 21.24 9.82 -1.41
C VAL A 643 22.26 9.24 -0.45
N GLU A 644 23.52 9.16 -0.87
CA GLU A 644 24.64 8.64 -0.09
C GLU A 644 24.89 9.49 1.16
N ALA A 645 24.79 10.82 1.04
CA ALA A 645 24.95 11.75 2.15
C ALA A 645 23.83 11.61 3.18
N LEU A 646 22.57 11.47 2.76
CA LEU A 646 21.45 11.23 3.66
C LEU A 646 21.56 9.85 4.33
N ALA A 647 21.87 8.81 3.56
CA ALA A 647 22.02 7.45 4.08
C ALA A 647 23.18 7.35 5.09
N MET A 648 24.32 7.98 4.79
CA MET A 648 25.47 7.98 5.70
C MET A 648 25.24 8.86 6.93
N HIS A 649 24.51 9.97 6.80
CA HIS A 649 24.10 10.78 7.94
C HIS A 649 23.12 10.03 8.85
N LEU A 650 22.12 9.33 8.28
CA LEU A 650 21.22 8.44 9.02
C LEU A 650 22.02 7.38 9.78
N HIS A 651 22.96 6.71 9.10
CA HIS A 651 23.84 5.72 9.71
C HIS A 651 24.63 6.30 10.88
N ALA A 652 25.26 7.47 10.71
CA ALA A 652 25.96 8.13 11.81
C ALA A 652 25.03 8.45 12.99
N ARG A 653 23.82 8.94 12.73
CA ARG A 653 22.84 9.24 13.79
C ARG A 653 22.42 8.01 14.60
N CYS A 654 22.34 6.83 13.99
CA CYS A 654 22.05 5.57 14.70
C CYS A 654 23.12 5.23 15.77
N PHE A 655 24.35 5.74 15.66
CA PHE A 655 25.41 5.52 16.66
C PHE A 655 25.48 6.60 17.75
N HIS A 656 24.66 7.66 17.65
CA HIS A 656 24.81 8.87 18.47
C HIS A 656 23.66 9.17 19.44
N HIS A 657 22.48 8.58 19.25
CA HIS A 657 21.26 9.00 19.96
C HIS A 657 20.74 7.99 20.97
N ASP A 658 19.90 8.51 21.89
CA ASP A 658 19.05 7.75 22.82
C ASP A 658 18.07 6.89 21.98
N GLU A 659 17.88 5.64 22.40
CA GLU A 659 17.33 4.48 21.66
C GLU A 659 15.82 4.60 21.27
N ARG A 660 15.30 5.84 21.13
CA ARG A 660 13.86 6.16 20.98
C ARG A 660 13.59 7.35 20.05
N ASP A 661 14.55 7.75 19.22
CA ASP A 661 14.36 8.87 18.31
C ASP A 661 13.58 8.47 17.05
N ILE A 662 12.25 8.57 17.12
CA ILE A 662 11.34 8.32 16.00
C ILE A 662 11.65 9.18 14.75
N ASN A 663 12.39 10.28 14.91
CA ASN A 663 12.83 11.10 13.77
C ASN A 663 13.79 10.33 12.85
N LEU A 664 14.43 9.25 13.31
CA LEU A 664 15.24 8.38 12.45
C LEU A 664 14.39 7.68 11.38
N SER A 665 13.18 7.20 11.72
CA SER A 665 12.24 6.65 10.73
C SER A 665 11.77 7.71 9.73
N GLN A 666 11.60 8.96 10.17
CA GLN A 666 11.23 10.07 9.27
C GLN A 666 12.39 10.43 8.33
N LEU A 667 13.61 10.53 8.85
CA LEU A 667 14.83 10.74 8.06
C LEU A 667 15.04 9.60 7.07
N HIS A 668 14.79 8.36 7.48
CA HIS A 668 14.84 7.19 6.61
C HIS A 668 13.80 7.27 5.49
N ALA A 669 12.54 7.56 5.80
CA ALA A 669 11.49 7.72 4.79
C ALA A 669 11.84 8.82 3.77
N LEU A 670 12.38 9.95 4.22
CA LEU A 670 12.89 11.01 3.35
C LEU A 670 14.03 10.49 2.46
N THR A 671 15.00 9.77 3.03
CA THR A 671 16.13 9.20 2.29
C THR A 671 15.66 8.26 1.19
N VAL A 672 14.67 7.40 1.48
CA VAL A 672 14.04 6.52 0.47
C VAL A 672 13.37 7.33 -0.64
N ARG A 673 12.66 8.41 -0.32
CA ARG A 673 12.03 9.28 -1.34
C ARG A 673 13.06 9.98 -2.23
N VAL A 674 14.14 10.49 -1.66
CA VAL A 674 15.24 11.09 -2.44
C VAL A 674 15.94 10.04 -3.31
N ALA A 675 16.12 8.82 -2.81
CA ALA A 675 16.63 7.69 -3.59
C ALA A 675 15.70 7.31 -4.75
N GLN A 676 14.38 7.31 -4.51
CA GLN A 676 13.38 7.04 -5.54
C GLN A 676 13.39 8.11 -6.64
N GLN A 677 13.50 9.40 -6.28
CA GLN A 677 13.66 10.50 -7.24
C GLN A 677 14.90 10.35 -8.14
N ARG A 678 15.94 9.66 -7.65
CA ARG A 678 17.16 9.34 -8.39
C ARG A 678 17.17 7.99 -9.10
N ALA A 679 16.03 7.29 -9.07
CA ALA A 679 15.86 5.96 -9.63
C ALA A 679 16.84 4.92 -9.04
N TYR A 680 17.21 5.03 -7.76
CA TYR A 680 18.00 4.00 -7.07
C TYR A 680 17.20 2.72 -6.80
N HIS A 681 15.89 2.73 -7.07
CA HIS A 681 14.98 1.59 -6.88
C HIS A 681 14.81 0.75 -8.16
N VAL A 682 15.38 1.17 -9.30
CA VAL A 682 15.22 0.52 -10.60
C VAL A 682 16.56 -0.06 -11.02
N ASP A 683 16.62 -1.35 -11.33
CA ASP A 683 17.86 -1.96 -11.81
C ASP A 683 18.25 -1.39 -13.18
N GLY A 684 19.55 -1.26 -13.45
CA GLY A 684 20.10 -0.53 -14.60
C GLY A 684 19.82 -1.12 -15.99
N ASP A 685 18.86 -2.05 -16.15
CA ASP A 685 18.56 -2.67 -17.42
C ASP A 685 17.71 -1.77 -18.33
N ASN A 686 18.38 -1.26 -19.37
CA ASN A 686 17.86 -0.71 -20.64
C ASN A 686 16.87 0.47 -20.65
N SER A 687 16.44 0.98 -19.50
CA SER A 687 15.40 2.05 -19.42
C SER A 687 15.90 3.39 -18.84
N LEU A 688 17.08 3.42 -18.22
CA LEU A 688 17.73 4.62 -17.69
C LEU A 688 19.00 4.89 -18.51
N GLN A 689 19.36 6.16 -18.72
CA GLN A 689 20.62 6.58 -19.38
C GLN A 689 21.82 5.70 -18.99
N ALA A 690 22.72 5.42 -19.93
CA ALA A 690 23.85 4.49 -19.80
C ALA A 690 24.70 4.67 -18.53
N LEU A 691 24.31 4.02 -17.43
CA LEU A 691 25.08 3.92 -16.20
C LEU A 691 26.23 2.93 -16.42
N THR A 692 27.40 3.21 -15.84
CA THR A 692 28.53 2.26 -15.87
C THR A 692 28.23 1.06 -14.95
N PRO A 693 28.85 -0.11 -15.20
CA PRO A 693 28.71 -1.27 -14.30
C PRO A 693 29.02 -0.95 -12.84
N PHE A 694 30.05 -0.11 -12.60
CA PHE A 694 30.36 0.42 -11.27
C PHE A 694 29.17 1.16 -10.64
N GLN A 695 28.57 2.10 -11.37
CA GLN A 695 27.43 2.89 -10.88
C GLN A 695 26.21 2.02 -10.60
N VAL A 696 25.97 0.99 -11.40
CA VAL A 696 24.89 0.02 -11.17
C VAL A 696 25.14 -0.75 -9.87
N GLU A 697 26.33 -1.32 -9.68
CA GLU A 697 26.67 -2.05 -8.46
C GLU A 697 26.61 -1.15 -7.22
N MET A 698 27.15 0.07 -7.28
CA MET A 698 27.08 0.99 -6.14
C MET A 698 25.63 1.38 -5.80
N ARG A 699 24.75 1.56 -6.79
CA ARG A 699 23.31 1.78 -6.56
C ARG A 699 22.64 0.58 -5.91
N ARG A 700 22.94 -0.65 -6.35
CA ARG A 700 22.46 -1.89 -5.71
C ARG A 700 22.84 -1.96 -4.25
N ARG A 701 24.08 -1.58 -3.91
CA ARG A 701 24.56 -1.52 -2.52
C ARG A 701 23.85 -0.45 -1.69
N VAL A 702 23.63 0.75 -2.24
CA VAL A 702 22.85 1.81 -1.57
C VAL A 702 21.42 1.32 -1.32
N TRP A 703 20.74 0.78 -2.35
CA TRP A 703 19.35 0.35 -2.23
C TRP A 703 19.18 -0.82 -1.25
N TYR A 704 20.07 -1.81 -1.28
CA TYR A 704 20.15 -2.86 -0.26
C TYR A 704 20.21 -2.27 1.14
N TYR A 705 21.06 -1.27 1.34
CA TYR A 705 21.27 -0.69 2.65
C TYR A 705 20.08 0.14 3.13
N LEU A 706 19.37 0.80 2.22
CA LEU A 706 18.08 1.42 2.54
C LEU A 706 17.05 0.37 2.93
N GLN A 707 16.98 -0.77 2.23
CA GLN A 707 16.10 -1.87 2.64
C GLN A 707 16.45 -2.44 4.02
N TYR A 708 17.75 -2.49 4.36
CA TYR A 708 18.20 -2.94 5.68
C TYR A 708 17.68 -2.00 6.78
N TYR A 709 17.87 -0.69 6.63
CA TYR A 709 17.37 0.29 7.60
C TYR A 709 15.85 0.39 7.66
N ASP A 710 15.16 0.13 6.54
CA ASP A 710 13.70 0.09 6.50
C ASP A 710 13.16 -1.01 7.42
N VAL A 711 13.72 -2.22 7.32
CA VAL A 711 13.38 -3.36 8.19
C VAL A 711 13.77 -3.08 9.65
N LEU A 712 15.00 -2.61 9.88
CA LEU A 712 15.53 -2.33 11.21
C LEU A 712 14.68 -1.30 11.97
N LEU A 713 14.50 -0.11 11.41
CA LEU A 713 13.78 0.98 12.07
C LEU A 713 12.28 0.66 12.20
N SER A 714 11.71 -0.12 11.29
CA SER A 714 10.32 -0.60 11.38
C SER A 714 10.12 -1.53 12.57
N LEU A 715 11.06 -2.45 12.80
CA LEU A 715 11.03 -3.35 13.94
C LEU A 715 11.27 -2.60 15.25
N GLU A 716 12.26 -1.72 15.29
CA GLU A 716 12.63 -0.93 16.47
C GLU A 716 11.49 -0.01 16.93
N HIS A 717 10.85 0.70 15.99
CA HIS A 717 9.78 1.65 16.30
C HIS A 717 8.37 1.06 16.23
N GLY A 718 8.23 -0.21 15.84
CA GLY A 718 6.92 -0.87 15.67
C GLY A 718 6.07 -0.25 14.56
N LEU A 719 6.70 0.23 13.49
CA LEU A 719 6.06 0.86 12.34
C LEU A 719 6.05 -0.07 11.13
N PRO A 720 5.09 0.07 10.20
CA PRO A 720 5.17 -0.61 8.91
C PRO A 720 6.38 -0.13 8.09
N PRO A 721 7.04 -1.03 7.33
CA PRO A 721 8.09 -0.68 6.38
C PRO A 721 7.61 0.30 5.30
N VAL A 722 8.49 1.22 4.89
CA VAL A 722 8.24 2.28 3.91
C VAL A 722 8.50 1.78 2.48
N ILE A 723 9.43 0.84 2.28
CA ILE A 723 9.71 0.25 0.97
C ILE A 723 8.75 -0.91 0.76
N HIS A 724 8.06 -0.95 -0.39
CA HIS A 724 7.18 -2.04 -0.77
C HIS A 724 7.78 -2.86 -1.92
N GLU A 725 7.59 -4.18 -1.92
CA GLU A 725 8.17 -5.10 -2.92
C GLU A 725 7.76 -4.73 -4.35
N ASP A 726 6.53 -4.26 -4.56
CA ASP A 726 6.02 -3.87 -5.88
C ASP A 726 6.52 -2.49 -6.37
N THR A 727 7.37 -1.81 -5.57
CA THR A 727 7.82 -0.43 -5.84
C THR A 727 9.30 -0.34 -6.24
N TYR A 728 9.99 -1.46 -6.42
CA TYR A 728 11.38 -1.48 -6.88
C TYR A 728 11.65 -2.74 -7.74
N SER A 729 12.56 -2.60 -8.70
CA SER A 729 13.04 -3.71 -9.53
C SER A 729 14.54 -3.98 -9.35
N MET A 730 15.21 -3.22 -8.48
CA MET A 730 16.65 -3.35 -8.21
C MET A 730 17.05 -4.77 -7.77
N SER A 731 18.02 -5.36 -8.49
CA SER A 731 18.63 -6.64 -8.13
C SER A 731 19.46 -6.56 -6.85
N HIS A 732 19.75 -7.73 -6.27
CA HIS A 732 20.63 -7.88 -5.12
C HIS A 732 22.07 -7.40 -5.42
N PRO A 733 22.82 -6.88 -4.43
CA PRO A 733 24.25 -6.62 -4.57
C PRO A 733 25.00 -7.87 -5.05
N THR A 734 26.06 -7.67 -5.82
CA THR A 734 26.88 -8.81 -6.27
C THR A 734 27.96 -9.15 -5.25
N ASN A 735 28.39 -10.42 -5.22
CA ASN A 735 29.44 -10.89 -4.32
C ASN A 735 30.84 -10.49 -4.84
N VAL A 736 31.13 -9.19 -4.87
CA VAL A 736 32.39 -8.61 -5.36
C VAL A 736 33.04 -7.74 -4.28
N SER A 737 34.34 -7.87 -4.06
CA SER A 737 35.11 -7.01 -3.16
C SER A 737 35.42 -5.66 -3.83
N ASP A 738 35.59 -4.60 -3.05
CA ASP A 738 36.05 -3.29 -3.55
C ASP A 738 37.43 -3.35 -4.23
N ASP A 739 38.22 -4.41 -3.99
CA ASP A 739 39.51 -4.61 -4.67
C ASP A 739 39.36 -5.14 -6.11
N GLU A 740 38.18 -5.64 -6.48
CA GLU A 740 37.95 -6.35 -7.75
C GLU A 740 37.30 -5.45 -8.83
N PHE A 741 36.85 -4.25 -8.46
CA PHE A 741 36.24 -3.31 -9.38
C PHE A 741 36.44 -1.85 -8.98
N ASP A 742 36.24 -0.97 -9.96
CA ASP A 742 36.35 0.47 -9.86
C ASP A 742 35.55 1.16 -10.98
N GLU A 743 35.65 2.48 -11.07
CA GLU A 743 34.93 3.32 -12.02
C GLU A 743 35.22 3.00 -13.50
N GLU A 744 36.37 2.38 -13.78
CA GLU A 744 36.82 1.98 -15.12
C GLU A 744 36.35 0.57 -15.52
N SER A 745 35.70 -0.13 -14.60
CA SER A 745 35.20 -1.49 -14.83
C SER A 745 34.07 -1.50 -15.87
N ASN A 746 34.22 -2.35 -16.89
CA ASN A 746 33.35 -2.37 -18.09
C ASN A 746 32.53 -3.66 -18.25
N PHE A 747 32.53 -4.53 -17.24
CA PHE A 747 31.80 -5.80 -17.24
C PHE A 747 30.85 -5.87 -16.05
N PHE A 748 29.75 -6.61 -16.20
CA PHE A 748 28.85 -6.94 -15.10
C PHE A 748 29.35 -8.17 -14.35
N PHE A 749 29.39 -8.11 -13.03
CA PHE A 749 29.92 -9.18 -12.18
C PHE A 749 28.94 -10.36 -12.12
N SER A 750 29.41 -11.55 -12.50
CA SER A 750 28.71 -12.82 -12.33
C SER A 750 29.56 -13.74 -11.43
N SER A 751 29.49 -13.56 -10.12
CA SER A 751 30.16 -14.48 -9.20
C SER A 751 29.19 -15.58 -8.72
N PRO A 752 29.61 -16.86 -8.73
CA PRO A 752 28.90 -17.91 -7.99
C PRO A 752 28.87 -17.54 -6.51
N ALA A 753 27.69 -17.59 -5.88
CA ALA A 753 27.42 -17.19 -4.50
C ALA A 753 28.08 -18.09 -3.41
N THR A 754 29.22 -18.74 -3.70
CA THR A 754 29.80 -19.81 -2.88
C THR A 754 31.23 -19.55 -2.43
N GLU A 755 31.94 -18.55 -2.97
CA GLU A 755 33.29 -18.18 -2.51
C GLU A 755 33.23 -17.15 -1.37
N LEU A 756 34.11 -17.32 -0.38
CA LEU A 756 34.14 -16.55 0.87
C LEU A 756 34.69 -15.13 0.66
N TYR A 757 33.95 -14.29 -0.06
CA TYR A 757 34.23 -12.87 -0.20
C TYR A 757 33.52 -12.05 0.89
N THR A 758 34.04 -10.85 1.15
CA THR A 758 33.56 -9.92 2.19
C THR A 758 32.10 -9.49 1.99
N ALA A 759 31.60 -9.47 0.75
CA ALA A 759 30.24 -9.07 0.40
C ALA A 759 29.19 -10.18 0.53
N LEU A 760 29.60 -11.45 0.71
CA LEU A 760 28.69 -12.60 0.72
C LEU A 760 27.56 -12.49 1.76
N PRO A 761 27.80 -12.03 3.01
CA PRO A 761 26.71 -11.77 3.96
C PRO A 761 25.69 -10.74 3.47
N CYS A 762 26.11 -9.71 2.74
CA CYS A 762 25.22 -8.68 2.19
C CYS A 762 24.26 -9.28 1.16
N VAL A 763 24.75 -10.21 0.33
CA VAL A 763 23.92 -10.91 -0.67
C VAL A 763 22.80 -11.70 0.02
N TYR A 764 23.14 -12.53 1.01
CA TYR A 764 22.16 -13.35 1.72
C TYR A 764 21.21 -12.52 2.59
N MET A 765 21.69 -11.44 3.21
CA MET A 765 20.83 -10.48 3.91
C MET A 765 19.85 -9.83 2.92
N SER A 766 20.31 -9.42 1.74
CA SER A 766 19.43 -8.78 0.74
C SER A 766 18.30 -9.68 0.26
N GLN A 767 18.50 -11.01 0.24
CA GLN A 767 17.45 -12.00 -0.06
C GLN A 767 16.46 -12.18 1.10
N LEU A 768 16.91 -11.96 2.33
CA LEU A 768 16.08 -12.06 3.54
C LEU A 768 15.16 -10.86 3.74
N LEU A 769 15.60 -9.66 3.41
CA LEU A 769 14.87 -8.41 3.70
C LEU A 769 13.42 -8.40 3.19
N PRO A 770 13.08 -8.88 1.97
CA PRO A 770 11.69 -9.01 1.53
C PRO A 770 10.87 -10.00 2.38
N ILE A 771 11.48 -11.11 2.80
CA ILE A 771 10.81 -12.07 3.71
C ILE A 771 10.51 -11.39 5.05
N LEU A 772 11.48 -10.69 5.64
CA LEU A 772 11.28 -9.98 6.91
C LEU A 772 10.22 -8.90 6.81
N ARG A 773 10.19 -8.13 5.71
CA ARG A 773 9.16 -7.13 5.46
C ARG A 773 7.75 -7.73 5.49
N ARG A 774 7.55 -8.87 4.83
CA ARG A 774 6.26 -9.59 4.85
C ARG A 774 5.94 -10.15 6.23
N ILE A 775 6.94 -10.62 6.98
CA ILE A 775 6.78 -11.03 8.39
C ILE A 775 6.35 -9.84 9.25
N ILE A 776 6.95 -8.65 9.08
CA ILE A 776 6.58 -7.44 9.82
C ILE A 776 5.15 -7.04 9.51
N CYS A 777 4.78 -7.00 8.22
CA CYS A 777 3.41 -6.70 7.81
C CYS A 777 2.40 -7.74 8.33
N HIS A 778 2.80 -9.01 8.45
CA HIS A 778 1.97 -10.05 9.06
C HIS A 778 1.81 -9.84 10.58
N ALA A 779 2.90 -9.50 11.27
CA ALA A 779 2.93 -9.37 12.73
C ALA A 779 2.31 -8.05 13.24
N LEU A 780 2.48 -6.96 12.49
CA LEU A 780 2.02 -5.60 12.86
C LEU A 780 0.80 -5.13 12.05
N GLY A 781 0.36 -5.91 11.08
CA GLY A 781 -0.75 -5.53 10.19
C GLY A 781 -2.11 -5.58 10.87
N PHE A 782 -3.02 -4.71 10.44
CA PHE A 782 -4.41 -4.67 10.91
C PHE A 782 -5.34 -5.68 10.18
N LYS A 783 -4.81 -6.50 9.26
CA LYS A 783 -5.59 -7.51 8.50
C LYS A 783 -5.81 -8.76 9.36
N THR A 784 -6.90 -9.49 9.09
CA THR A 784 -7.14 -10.81 9.70
C THR A 784 -6.04 -11.79 9.28
N TYR A 785 -5.21 -12.21 10.23
CA TYR A 785 -4.12 -13.17 10.02
C TYR A 785 -4.67 -14.59 10.00
N ASN A 786 -4.36 -15.33 8.93
CA ASN A 786 -4.70 -16.74 8.81
C ASN A 786 -3.46 -17.62 9.08
N TYR A 787 -3.68 -18.81 9.65
CA TYR A 787 -2.59 -19.71 10.02
C TYR A 787 -1.85 -20.26 8.78
N THR A 788 -2.52 -20.32 7.64
CA THR A 788 -1.92 -20.77 6.37
C THR A 788 -0.81 -19.83 5.91
N ASP A 789 -1.02 -18.53 5.98
CA ASP A 789 -0.04 -17.49 5.62
C ASP A 789 1.15 -17.53 6.56
N ALA A 790 0.90 -17.79 7.85
CA ALA A 790 1.97 -17.98 8.84
C ALA A 790 2.85 -19.19 8.49
N LEU A 791 2.24 -20.32 8.08
CA LEU A 791 2.98 -21.49 7.60
C LEU A 791 3.77 -21.20 6.32
N LEU A 792 3.20 -20.44 5.38
CA LEU A 792 3.88 -20.04 4.14
C LEU A 792 5.08 -19.14 4.42
N LEU A 793 4.93 -18.13 5.27
CA LEU A 793 6.02 -17.24 5.68
C LEU A 793 7.12 -18.00 6.43
N LYS A 794 6.74 -18.94 7.31
CA LYS A 794 7.70 -19.81 7.99
C LYS A 794 8.47 -20.68 7.01
N LEU A 795 7.79 -21.29 6.03
CA LEU A 795 8.43 -22.11 5.01
C LEU A 795 9.42 -21.29 4.17
N GLN A 796 9.07 -20.05 3.81
CA GLN A 796 9.96 -19.14 3.09
C GLN A 796 11.20 -18.79 3.92
N LEU A 797 11.02 -18.45 5.19
CA LEU A 797 12.12 -18.16 6.11
C LEU A 797 13.03 -19.37 6.34
N GLU A 798 12.47 -20.57 6.51
CA GLU A 798 13.23 -21.82 6.62
C GLU A 798 13.98 -22.18 5.34
N THR A 799 13.37 -21.94 4.18
CA THR A 799 14.00 -22.19 2.87
C THR A 799 15.21 -21.27 2.68
N TRP A 800 15.08 -19.98 3.04
CA TRP A 800 16.20 -19.06 3.05
C TRP A 800 17.28 -19.49 4.05
N TYR A 801 16.91 -19.86 5.28
CA TYR A 801 17.90 -20.25 6.29
C TYR A 801 18.71 -21.48 5.87
N ARG A 802 18.07 -22.44 5.17
CA ARG A 802 18.73 -23.63 4.61
C ARG A 802 19.57 -23.34 3.36
N SER A 803 19.37 -22.21 2.68
CA SER A 803 20.17 -21.84 1.51
C SER A 803 21.49 -21.15 1.87
N ILE A 804 21.67 -20.75 3.13
CA ILE A 804 22.90 -20.14 3.64
C ILE A 804 24.06 -21.15 3.47
N PRO A 805 25.21 -20.74 2.90
CA PRO A 805 26.32 -21.63 2.65
C PRO A 805 26.98 -22.02 3.96
N THR A 806 27.59 -23.21 4.00
CA THR A 806 28.25 -23.77 5.20
C THR A 806 29.31 -22.84 5.81
N CYS A 807 29.91 -21.99 5.00
CA CYS A 807 30.90 -21.01 5.45
C CYS A 807 30.30 -19.82 6.22
N LEU A 808 28.99 -19.55 6.08
CA LEU A 808 28.21 -18.56 6.82
C LEU A 808 27.25 -19.19 7.84
N LEU A 809 27.14 -20.52 7.88
CA LEU A 809 26.41 -21.25 8.91
C LEU A 809 27.28 -21.41 10.16
N VAL A 810 26.94 -20.68 11.22
CA VAL A 810 27.67 -20.71 12.49
C VAL A 810 26.78 -21.36 13.54
N HIS A 811 27.04 -22.64 13.80
CA HIS A 811 26.34 -23.40 14.86
C HIS A 811 26.89 -23.08 16.25
N SER A 812 28.20 -22.87 16.32
CA SER A 812 28.95 -22.42 17.48
C SER A 812 30.17 -21.61 17.03
N VAL A 813 30.38 -20.44 17.63
CA VAL A 813 31.58 -19.60 17.46
C VAL A 813 32.83 -20.31 17.96
N ARG A 814 32.71 -21.20 18.98
CA ARG A 814 33.82 -22.03 19.47
C ARG A 814 34.33 -23.01 18.41
N ASP A 815 33.42 -23.60 17.64
CA ASP A 815 33.74 -24.71 16.71
C ASP A 815 34.03 -24.25 15.28
N THR A 816 33.98 -22.94 15.01
CA THR A 816 34.28 -22.43 13.66
C THR A 816 35.74 -22.71 13.26
N SER A 817 36.01 -22.93 11.97
CA SER A 817 37.38 -23.15 11.49
C SER A 817 38.30 -21.95 11.82
N LEU A 818 39.59 -22.19 12.05
CA LEU A 818 40.62 -21.14 12.18
C LEU A 818 40.74 -20.26 10.92
N THR A 819 40.26 -20.75 9.79
CA THR A 819 40.22 -20.00 8.52
C THR A 819 39.07 -18.99 8.47
N ASN A 820 38.08 -19.09 9.37
CA ASN A 820 36.97 -18.14 9.42
C ASN A 820 37.35 -16.92 10.25
N THR A 821 37.09 -15.73 9.72
CA THR A 821 37.30 -14.48 10.44
C THR A 821 36.26 -14.29 11.54
N ALA A 822 36.57 -13.51 12.58
CA ALA A 822 35.59 -13.08 13.58
C ALA A 822 34.36 -12.43 12.93
N PHE A 823 34.57 -11.74 11.80
CA PHE A 823 33.53 -11.17 10.97
C PHE A 823 32.53 -12.19 10.44
N THR A 824 33.02 -13.23 9.76
CA THR A 824 32.18 -14.30 9.21
C THR A 824 31.43 -15.05 10.32
N ALA A 825 32.08 -15.29 11.46
CA ALA A 825 31.47 -15.96 12.61
C ALA A 825 30.29 -15.15 13.18
N LEU A 826 30.43 -13.84 13.30
CA LEU A 826 29.38 -12.96 13.81
C LEU A 826 28.22 -12.77 12.82
N GLN A 827 28.48 -12.78 11.52
CA GLN A 827 27.42 -12.73 10.51
C GLN A 827 26.52 -13.97 10.58
N GLY A 828 27.11 -15.16 10.77
CA GLY A 828 26.31 -16.38 10.98
C GLY A 828 25.49 -16.35 12.27
N VAL A 829 26.06 -15.80 13.36
CA VAL A 829 25.32 -15.54 14.61
C VAL A 829 24.14 -14.59 14.35
N LEU A 830 24.35 -13.50 13.62
CA LEU A 830 23.31 -12.53 13.28
C LEU A 830 22.17 -13.20 12.49
N PHE A 831 22.48 -13.99 11.46
CA PHE A 831 21.46 -14.72 10.70
C PHE A 831 20.66 -15.71 11.56
N GLN A 832 21.32 -16.40 12.49
CA GLN A 832 20.63 -17.28 13.44
C GLN A 832 19.66 -16.51 14.36
N LEU A 833 20.07 -15.32 14.84
CA LEU A 833 19.23 -14.47 15.68
C LEU A 833 18.04 -13.88 14.91
N ILE A 834 18.26 -13.44 13.68
CA ILE A 834 17.20 -12.93 12.80
C ILE A 834 16.21 -14.05 12.44
N TYR A 835 16.69 -15.26 12.15
CA TYR A 835 15.83 -16.42 11.91
C TYR A 835 14.91 -16.70 13.11
N ASN A 836 15.49 -16.81 14.31
CA ASN A 836 14.73 -17.06 15.53
C ASN A 836 13.67 -15.99 15.77
N THR A 837 14.03 -14.73 15.54
CA THR A 837 13.15 -13.58 15.69
C THR A 837 12.02 -13.59 14.65
N GLY A 838 12.33 -13.90 13.40
CA GLY A 838 11.35 -14.00 12.32
C GLY A 838 10.30 -15.08 12.60
N VAL A 839 10.70 -16.26 13.07
CA VAL A 839 9.74 -17.33 13.45
C VAL A 839 8.81 -16.88 14.56
N ALA A 840 9.35 -16.21 15.59
CA ALA A 840 8.55 -15.73 16.70
C ALA A 840 7.57 -14.61 16.27
N LEU A 841 7.99 -13.70 15.38
CA LEU A 841 7.13 -12.66 14.82
C LEU A 841 5.99 -13.24 13.96
N ILE A 842 6.24 -14.31 13.19
CA ILE A 842 5.22 -15.00 12.40
C ILE A 842 4.10 -15.55 13.29
N TYR A 843 4.44 -16.15 14.43
CA TYR A 843 3.45 -16.78 15.29
C TYR A 843 2.79 -15.85 16.30
N ARG A 844 3.35 -14.64 16.49
CA ARG A 844 2.87 -13.65 17.44
C ARG A 844 1.35 -13.41 17.38
N PRO A 845 0.70 -13.23 16.22
CA PRO A 845 -0.74 -12.96 16.17
C PRO A 845 -1.63 -14.10 16.70
N PHE A 846 -1.13 -15.34 16.76
CA PHE A 846 -1.88 -16.52 17.18
C PHE A 846 -1.87 -16.75 18.70
N LEU A 847 -1.07 -15.98 19.43
CA LEU A 847 -0.95 -16.04 20.89
C LEU A 847 -2.06 -15.25 21.60
N ASP A 848 -2.62 -14.24 20.92
CA ASP A 848 -3.69 -13.37 21.45
C ASP A 848 -5.07 -14.06 21.46
N ILE A 849 -5.19 -15.26 20.87
CA ILE A 849 -6.40 -16.09 20.91
C ILE A 849 -6.36 -16.90 22.22
N MET A 850 -6.76 -16.28 23.34
CA MET A 850 -6.66 -16.79 24.72
C MET A 850 -7.49 -18.07 25.02
N SER A 851 -7.23 -19.18 24.34
CA SER A 851 -7.65 -20.52 24.76
C SER A 851 -6.58 -21.56 24.42
N LEU A 852 -6.01 -22.19 25.46
CA LEU A 852 -5.07 -23.31 25.34
C LEU A 852 -5.71 -24.58 24.75
N GLU A 853 -7.03 -24.60 24.59
CA GLU A 853 -7.76 -25.68 23.91
C GLU A 853 -7.67 -25.56 22.37
N ASN A 854 -7.25 -24.39 21.86
CA ASN A 854 -6.98 -24.21 20.43
C ASN A 854 -5.60 -24.77 20.06
N ARG A 855 -5.59 -25.77 19.17
CA ARG A 855 -4.37 -26.43 18.68
C ARG A 855 -3.35 -25.44 18.09
N TYR A 856 -3.81 -24.38 17.42
CA TYR A 856 -2.92 -23.39 16.77
C TYR A 856 -2.18 -22.53 17.79
N CYS A 857 -2.84 -22.14 18.88
CA CYS A 857 -2.24 -21.39 19.98
C CYS A 857 -1.13 -22.21 20.66
N LYS A 858 -1.35 -23.51 20.91
CA LYS A 858 -0.32 -24.40 21.46
C LYS A 858 0.90 -24.54 20.56
N THR A 859 0.71 -24.72 19.26
CA THR A 859 1.83 -24.84 18.31
C THR A 859 2.62 -23.54 18.17
N ALA A 860 1.94 -22.39 18.14
CA ALA A 860 2.57 -21.08 18.17
C ALA A 860 3.43 -20.92 19.44
N LEU A 861 2.87 -21.32 20.60
CA LEU A 861 3.51 -21.25 21.89
C LEU A 861 4.82 -22.04 22.00
N ASP A 862 4.79 -23.30 21.54
CA ASP A 862 5.97 -24.16 21.56
C ASP A 862 7.06 -23.64 20.60
N ALA A 863 6.66 -23.16 19.42
CA ALA A 863 7.59 -22.65 18.41
C ALA A 863 8.33 -21.41 18.91
N SER A 864 7.63 -20.44 19.49
CA SER A 864 8.27 -19.23 19.98
C SER A 864 9.16 -19.47 21.20
N ARG A 865 8.75 -20.33 22.14
CA ARG A 865 9.58 -20.70 23.30
C ARG A 865 10.91 -21.32 22.88
N LEU A 866 10.88 -22.21 21.90
CA LEU A 866 12.08 -22.85 21.37
C LEU A 866 13.06 -21.80 20.78
N ASN A 867 12.55 -20.88 19.96
CA ASN A 867 13.36 -19.86 19.30
C ASN A 867 13.88 -18.79 20.28
N ALA A 868 13.10 -18.46 21.31
CA ALA A 868 13.53 -17.58 22.40
C ALA A 868 14.70 -18.20 23.18
N LEU A 869 14.58 -19.47 23.60
CA LEU A 869 15.64 -20.18 24.30
C LEU A 869 16.91 -20.27 23.45
N ARG A 870 16.77 -20.61 22.16
CA ARG A 870 17.90 -20.69 21.23
C ARG A 870 18.63 -19.36 21.10
N SER A 871 17.91 -18.23 21.09
CA SER A 871 18.52 -16.90 21.01
C SER A 871 19.34 -16.58 22.27
N ILE A 872 18.83 -16.94 23.45
CA ILE A 872 19.55 -16.75 24.73
C ILE A 872 20.86 -17.55 24.74
N GLU A 873 20.82 -18.81 24.28
CA GLU A 873 22.01 -19.66 24.18
C GLU A 873 23.08 -19.03 23.29
N VAL A 874 22.69 -18.55 22.11
CA VAL A 874 23.60 -17.89 21.16
C VAL A 874 24.25 -16.66 21.78
N TYR A 875 23.49 -15.85 22.53
CA TYR A 875 24.07 -14.70 23.24
C TYR A 875 25.01 -15.08 24.38
N ILE A 876 24.67 -16.09 25.19
CA ILE A 876 25.58 -16.61 26.22
C ILE A 876 26.90 -17.05 25.59
N GLU A 877 26.83 -17.72 24.46
CA GLU A 877 28.02 -18.17 23.73
C GLU A 877 28.87 -17.00 23.24
N VAL A 878 28.26 -16.00 22.59
CA VAL A 878 28.97 -14.78 22.15
C VAL A 878 29.64 -14.09 23.33
N ASP A 879 28.94 -13.97 24.47
CA ASP A 879 29.46 -13.38 25.69
C ASP A 879 30.67 -14.13 26.23
N GLN A 880 30.62 -15.46 26.26
CA GLN A 880 31.76 -16.31 26.64
C GLN A 880 32.93 -16.13 25.69
N GLN A 881 32.69 -16.05 24.37
CA GLN A 881 33.75 -15.83 23.39
C GLN A 881 34.36 -14.43 23.45
N MET A 882 33.64 -13.45 24.02
CA MET A 882 34.14 -12.11 24.29
C MET A 882 34.92 -12.00 25.60
N GLN A 883 34.95 -13.04 26.45
CA GLN A 883 35.76 -13.09 27.67
C GLN A 883 37.21 -13.49 27.40
N ARG A 884 38.11 -13.27 28.37
CA ARG A 884 39.55 -13.59 28.26
C ARG A 884 39.76 -15.04 27.79
N GLY A 885 40.50 -15.21 26.70
CA GLY A 885 40.79 -16.52 26.09
C GLY A 885 39.76 -16.97 25.05
N GLY A 886 38.64 -16.27 24.90
CA GLY A 886 37.66 -16.48 23.84
C GLY A 886 38.09 -15.83 22.51
N ARG A 887 37.50 -16.29 21.41
CA ARG A 887 37.86 -15.85 20.05
C ARG A 887 37.57 -14.39 19.73
N LEU A 888 36.57 -13.80 20.37
CA LEU A 888 36.11 -12.44 20.13
C LEU A 888 36.71 -11.43 21.11
N TYR A 889 37.54 -11.88 22.07
CA TYR A 889 38.07 -11.05 23.15
C TYR A 889 38.90 -9.85 22.68
N ASN A 890 39.74 -10.08 21.67
CA ASN A 890 40.69 -9.10 21.14
C ASN A 890 40.15 -8.29 19.97
N ASP A 891 38.89 -8.46 19.58
CA ASP A 891 38.29 -7.72 18.47
C ASP A 891 37.55 -6.48 19.02
N PRO A 892 38.10 -5.27 18.88
CA PRO A 892 37.47 -4.05 19.37
C PRO A 892 36.19 -3.69 18.61
N GLN A 893 36.05 -4.12 17.34
CA GLN A 893 34.86 -3.82 16.53
C GLN A 893 33.65 -4.57 17.07
N VAL A 894 33.85 -5.79 17.59
CA VAL A 894 32.78 -6.60 18.19
C VAL A 894 32.23 -5.96 19.46
N LYS A 895 33.10 -5.32 20.27
CA LYS A 895 32.68 -4.59 21.47
C LYS A 895 31.88 -3.33 21.14
N ALA A 896 32.23 -2.64 20.06
CA ALA A 896 31.54 -1.44 19.58
C ALA A 896 30.23 -1.74 18.84
N ASN A 897 30.10 -2.92 18.21
CA ASN A 897 28.97 -3.28 17.35
C ASN A 897 27.86 -4.08 18.06
N LEU A 898 28.16 -4.71 19.19
CA LEU A 898 27.16 -5.42 20.00
C LEU A 898 26.01 -4.56 20.58
N PRO A 899 26.16 -3.24 20.85
CA PRO A 899 25.11 -2.49 21.56
C PRO A 899 23.93 -1.96 20.73
N VAL A 900 23.94 -1.92 19.39
CA VAL A 900 22.99 -1.07 18.64
C VAL A 900 21.86 -1.81 17.89
N ASN A 901 22.00 -3.03 17.36
CA ASN A 901 21.06 -3.48 16.32
C ASN A 901 20.84 -5.00 16.38
N ASP A 902 19.75 -5.60 16.80
CA ASP A 902 18.40 -5.32 16.33
C ASP A 902 17.31 -5.68 17.36
N PHE A 903 17.66 -6.41 18.42
CA PHE A 903 16.72 -6.95 19.40
C PHE A 903 17.54 -7.46 20.57
N PHE A 904 17.86 -6.68 21.61
CA PHE A 904 18.51 -7.25 22.81
C PHE A 904 17.64 -8.39 23.45
N ILE A 905 16.48 -8.69 22.85
CA ILE A 905 15.15 -8.26 23.25
C ILE A 905 14.31 -8.16 21.97
N ASN A 906 13.47 -9.13 21.73
CA ASN A 906 12.07 -8.75 21.75
C ASN A 906 11.65 -8.69 23.23
N MET A 907 12.18 -7.74 23.99
CA MET A 907 12.50 -7.77 25.43
C MET A 907 12.22 -9.04 26.23
N ILE A 908 12.97 -10.11 25.92
CA ILE A 908 12.61 -11.52 26.20
C ILE A 908 11.32 -11.82 25.42
N MET A 909 11.37 -12.32 24.17
CA MET A 909 10.18 -12.49 23.30
C MET A 909 8.98 -12.94 24.16
N ALA A 910 8.06 -12.01 24.48
CA ALA A 910 6.82 -12.27 25.19
C ALA A 910 6.85 -12.82 26.66
N PRO A 911 7.85 -12.54 27.53
CA PRO A 911 8.08 -13.27 28.79
C PRO A 911 7.92 -14.81 28.75
N LEU A 912 8.30 -15.43 27.61
CA LEU A 912 7.98 -16.82 27.22
C LEU A 912 6.47 -17.04 26.98
N GLU A 913 5.85 -16.04 26.36
CA GLU A 913 4.42 -15.94 26.03
C GLU A 913 3.53 -16.09 27.26
N PHE A 914 3.94 -15.30 28.26
CA PHE A 914 3.29 -14.91 29.51
C PHE A 914 3.00 -16.04 30.51
N PHE A 915 3.84 -16.09 31.53
CA PHE A 915 3.75 -16.89 32.76
C PHE A 915 2.33 -17.23 33.28
N GLY A 916 2.10 -18.53 33.46
CA GLY A 916 0.90 -19.15 34.05
C GLY A 916 0.66 -20.62 33.67
N CYS A 917 1.69 -21.46 33.46
CA CYS A 917 1.50 -22.83 32.95
C CYS A 917 1.98 -23.93 33.94
N PRO A 918 1.14 -24.94 34.26
CA PRO A 918 1.50 -26.09 35.11
C PRO A 918 2.50 -27.10 34.51
N ASP A 919 2.84 -27.03 33.22
CA ASP A 919 3.48 -28.13 32.48
C ASP A 919 4.65 -27.71 31.56
N LEU A 920 5.76 -27.25 32.14
CA LEU A 920 7.04 -27.36 31.44
C LEU A 920 7.33 -28.85 31.22
N PRO A 921 7.84 -29.30 30.05
CA PRO A 921 8.23 -30.69 29.89
C PRO A 921 9.18 -31.09 31.03
N GLN A 922 8.75 -32.01 31.89
CA GLN A 922 9.45 -32.33 33.14
C GLN A 922 10.92 -32.72 32.90
N SER A 923 11.21 -33.29 31.72
CA SER A 923 12.54 -33.66 31.26
C SER A 923 13.46 -32.47 30.89
N LYS A 924 12.91 -31.30 30.58
CA LYS A 924 13.69 -30.12 30.11
C LYS A 924 13.68 -28.93 31.07
N LYS A 925 12.90 -29.00 32.16
CA LYS A 925 12.74 -27.92 33.14
C LYS A 925 14.07 -27.47 33.78
N GLY A 926 14.93 -28.41 34.17
CA GLY A 926 16.23 -28.09 34.77
C GLY A 926 17.17 -27.35 33.81
N TYR A 927 17.19 -27.76 32.54
CA TYR A 927 18.00 -27.14 31.49
C TYR A 927 17.62 -25.67 31.27
N ILE A 928 16.32 -25.40 31.08
CA ILE A 928 15.81 -24.05 30.83
C ILE A 928 16.16 -23.12 31.99
N ILE A 929 15.95 -23.56 33.23
CA ILE A 929 16.28 -22.78 34.43
C ILE A 929 17.78 -22.44 34.47
N ASN A 930 18.65 -23.40 34.15
CA ASN A 930 20.09 -23.18 34.16
C ASN A 930 20.54 -22.18 33.09
N THR A 931 19.97 -22.26 31.87
CA THR A 931 20.26 -21.32 30.79
C THR A 931 19.84 -19.90 31.16
N LEU A 932 18.63 -19.72 31.70
CA LEU A 932 18.13 -18.41 32.15
C LEU A 932 18.97 -17.82 33.28
N LYS A 933 19.41 -18.65 34.24
CA LYS A 933 20.32 -18.22 35.31
C LYS A 933 21.66 -17.73 34.77
N THR A 934 22.23 -18.45 33.81
CA THR A 934 23.52 -18.11 33.21
C THR A 934 23.43 -16.75 32.50
N ALA A 935 22.36 -16.53 31.72
CA ALA A 935 22.10 -15.22 31.11
C ALA A 935 21.94 -14.10 32.16
N ALA A 936 21.17 -14.35 33.22
CA ALA A 936 20.93 -13.37 34.30
C ALA A 936 22.21 -12.99 35.08
N GLN A 937 23.25 -13.84 35.05
CA GLN A 937 24.54 -13.56 35.66
C GLN A 937 25.49 -12.80 34.72
N LEU A 938 25.45 -13.07 33.42
CA LEU A 938 26.37 -12.49 32.43
C LEU A 938 25.97 -11.08 31.99
N TRP A 939 24.68 -10.84 31.75
CA TRP A 939 24.20 -9.61 31.11
C TRP A 939 24.21 -8.35 31.99
N PRO A 940 24.11 -8.39 33.35
CA PRO A 940 24.26 -7.19 34.18
C PRO A 940 25.60 -6.46 33.96
N ALA A 941 26.66 -7.19 33.62
CA ALA A 941 27.97 -6.62 33.31
C ALA A 941 27.98 -5.71 32.06
N ARG A 942 26.90 -5.69 31.28
CA ARG A 942 26.72 -4.87 30.07
C ARG A 942 25.77 -3.70 30.23
N SER A 943 25.19 -3.53 31.42
CA SER A 943 24.27 -2.43 31.74
C SER A 943 24.88 -1.04 31.57
N CYS A 944 26.21 -0.93 31.64
CA CYS A 944 26.93 0.33 31.49
C CYS A 944 27.10 0.79 30.03
N VAL A 945 26.77 -0.07 29.05
CA VAL A 945 26.91 0.21 27.61
C VAL A 945 25.61 0.02 26.82
N SER A 946 24.54 -0.50 27.44
CA SER A 946 23.23 -0.68 26.81
C SER A 946 22.10 -0.64 27.84
N SER A 947 21.10 0.21 27.62
CA SER A 947 19.88 0.29 28.45
C SER A 947 19.06 -1.00 28.35
N TYR A 948 18.95 -1.58 27.15
CA TYR A 948 18.27 -2.85 26.96
C TYR A 948 18.93 -3.99 27.73
N ALA A 949 20.26 -4.04 27.84
CA ALA A 949 20.96 -5.05 28.65
C ALA A 949 20.54 -5.00 30.12
N LEU A 950 20.41 -3.78 30.65
CA LEU A 950 19.95 -3.55 32.01
C LEU A 950 18.50 -3.98 32.20
N GLU A 951 17.62 -3.62 31.28
CA GLU A 951 16.21 -3.97 31.36
C GLU A 951 15.97 -5.50 31.19
N SER A 952 16.69 -6.16 30.27
CA SER A 952 16.69 -7.64 30.09
C SER A 952 17.03 -8.39 31.36
N SER A 953 18.11 -7.93 32.00
CA SER A 953 18.66 -8.57 33.19
C SER A 953 17.65 -8.49 34.34
N ARG A 954 16.92 -7.37 34.46
CA ARG A 954 15.82 -7.21 35.43
C ARG A 954 14.66 -8.15 35.13
N LEU A 955 14.26 -8.30 33.88
CA LEU A 955 13.12 -9.16 33.51
C LEU A 955 13.43 -10.66 33.69
N LEU A 956 14.65 -11.11 33.37
CA LEU A 956 15.09 -12.49 33.64
C LEU A 956 15.04 -12.83 35.14
N GLN A 957 15.40 -11.88 36.00
CA GLN A 957 15.35 -12.06 37.46
C GLN A 957 13.91 -12.23 37.97
N VAL A 958 12.94 -11.51 37.39
CA VAL A 958 11.51 -11.68 37.70
C VAL A 958 11.02 -13.06 37.28
N ILE A 959 11.30 -13.46 36.04
CA ILE A 959 10.95 -14.79 35.49
C ILE A 959 11.49 -15.93 36.36
N LEU A 960 12.75 -15.85 36.78
CA LEU A 960 13.36 -16.86 37.64
C LEU A 960 12.67 -16.93 39.02
N THR A 961 12.33 -15.77 39.61
CA THR A 961 11.66 -15.69 40.92
C THR A 961 10.29 -16.35 40.90
N ASP A 962 9.51 -16.16 39.85
CA ASP A 962 8.19 -16.79 39.70
C ASP A 962 8.30 -18.31 39.53
N ILE A 963 9.27 -18.81 38.75
CA ILE A 963 9.54 -20.27 38.62
C ILE A 963 9.85 -20.87 40.01
N TYR A 964 10.65 -20.18 40.82
CA TYR A 964 10.97 -20.62 42.18
C TYR A 964 9.79 -20.59 43.13
N SER A 965 8.85 -19.65 42.98
CA SER A 965 7.65 -19.59 43.82
C SER A 965 6.62 -20.69 43.52
N SER A 966 6.56 -21.16 42.26
CA SER A 966 5.64 -22.22 41.82
C SER A 966 6.10 -23.65 42.16
N THR A 967 7.33 -23.79 42.66
CA THR A 967 7.90 -25.06 43.13
C THR A 967 8.28 -24.89 44.59
N SER A 968 7.75 -25.71 45.49
CA SER A 968 8.02 -25.65 46.94
C SER A 968 9.50 -25.96 47.26
N ILE A 969 10.39 -25.01 47.00
CA ILE A 969 11.82 -25.03 47.28
C ILE A 969 12.19 -23.70 47.94
N GLU A 970 12.88 -23.75 49.09
CA GLU A 970 13.23 -22.60 49.93
C GLU A 970 13.98 -21.49 49.19
N ARG A 971 13.64 -20.23 49.53
CA ARG A 971 14.24 -19.00 48.97
C ARG A 971 15.72 -18.87 49.35
N PRO A 972 16.62 -18.46 48.44
CA PRO A 972 17.83 -17.75 48.82
C PRO A 972 17.49 -16.27 49.09
N MET A 973 17.86 -15.76 50.27
CA MET A 973 17.76 -14.34 50.61
C MET A 973 18.80 -13.53 49.83
N TYR A 974 18.36 -12.47 49.13
CA TYR A 974 19.25 -11.44 48.57
C TYR A 974 18.94 -10.06 49.20
N PRO A 975 19.96 -9.19 49.39
CA PRO A 975 19.78 -7.92 50.11
C PRO A 975 19.04 -6.88 49.27
N ASN A 976 18.17 -6.10 49.92
CA ASN A 976 17.44 -4.99 49.33
C ASN A 976 18.41 -3.82 49.03
N VAL A 977 18.54 -3.43 47.76
CA VAL A 977 19.41 -2.30 47.36
C VAL A 977 18.53 -1.10 47.01
N SER A 978 18.36 -0.20 47.98
CA SER A 978 17.76 1.12 47.79
C SER A 978 18.75 2.25 48.06
N ASP A 979 20.07 2.02 47.95
CA ASP A 979 21.05 3.05 48.24
C ASP A 979 22.23 3.05 47.26
N SER A 980 22.53 4.23 46.74
CA SER A 980 23.44 4.50 45.62
C SER A 980 24.94 4.31 45.93
N ASN A 981 25.29 3.94 47.16
CA ASN A 981 26.68 3.86 47.62
C ASN A 981 27.25 2.43 47.69
N GLN A 982 26.56 1.40 47.18
CA GLN A 982 27.05 0.01 47.19
C GLN A 982 27.46 -0.56 45.82
N GLU A 983 27.55 0.26 44.77
CA GLU A 983 28.01 -0.17 43.45
C GLU A 983 29.46 -0.69 43.47
N SER A 984 30.29 -0.17 44.38
CA SER A 984 31.69 -0.58 44.58
C SER A 984 31.85 -1.86 45.40
N ALA A 985 30.83 -2.32 46.14
CA ALA A 985 30.89 -3.56 46.93
C ALA A 985 30.63 -4.82 46.07
N LEU A 986 29.89 -4.70 44.96
CA LEU A 986 29.61 -5.81 44.04
C LEU A 986 30.85 -6.24 43.23
N LEU A 987 31.81 -5.35 43.01
CA LEU A 987 33.06 -5.66 42.30
C LEU A 987 34.04 -6.51 43.13
N GLN A 988 33.91 -6.54 44.46
CA GLN A 988 34.83 -7.26 45.34
C GLN A 988 34.39 -8.69 45.68
N TYR A 989 33.10 -9.02 45.58
CA TYR A 989 32.58 -10.35 45.97
C TYR A 989 32.63 -11.41 44.85
N PHE A 990 32.82 -11.00 43.59
CA PHE A 990 32.83 -11.91 42.42
C PHE A 990 34.23 -12.14 41.82
N GLY A 991 35.28 -11.67 42.47
CA GLY A 991 36.66 -11.94 42.07
C GLY A 991 37.21 -13.20 42.73
N THR A 992 37.02 -14.36 42.09
CA THR A 992 37.99 -15.49 41.94
C THR A 992 37.23 -16.73 41.45
N TYR A 993 37.46 -17.11 40.19
CA TYR A 993 37.08 -18.42 39.67
C TYR A 993 38.15 -19.42 40.11
N GLU A 994 37.96 -20.11 41.23
CA GLU A 994 38.74 -21.31 41.53
C GLU A 994 38.05 -22.53 40.91
N SER A 995 38.80 -23.21 40.04
CA SER A 995 38.42 -24.49 39.45
C SER A 995 38.22 -25.53 40.55
N ARG A 996 36.99 -26.01 40.75
CA ARG A 996 36.76 -27.29 41.42
C ARG A 996 36.66 -28.40 40.38
N ASN A 997 37.74 -29.18 40.33
CA ASN A 997 37.80 -30.51 39.75
C ASN A 997 36.71 -31.42 40.32
N GLY A 998 36.19 -32.29 39.45
CA GLY A 998 35.42 -33.47 39.84
C GLY A 998 33.94 -33.36 39.54
N ASP A 999 33.59 -33.44 38.25
CA ASP A 999 32.56 -34.36 37.73
C ASP A 999 32.48 -34.16 36.22
N VAL A 1000 33.21 -35.01 35.51
CA VAL A 1000 33.13 -35.16 34.05
C VAL A 1000 31.78 -35.83 33.76
N TYR A 1001 30.77 -35.03 33.44
CA TYR A 1001 29.63 -35.54 32.69
C TYR A 1001 29.90 -35.27 31.21
N GLU A 1002 30.07 -36.36 30.46
CA GLU A 1002 30.21 -36.40 29.00
C GLU A 1002 29.16 -35.50 28.34
N LEU A 1003 29.63 -34.37 27.79
CA LEU A 1003 28.88 -33.51 26.88
C LEU A 1003 29.15 -33.89 25.41
N ASP A 1004 29.61 -35.12 25.18
CA ASP A 1004 29.89 -35.71 23.88
C ASP A 1004 28.84 -36.79 23.59
N ASN A 1005 27.68 -36.39 23.07
CA ASN A 1005 26.82 -37.18 22.16
C ASN A 1005 25.44 -36.52 22.01
N PHE A 1006 25.34 -35.48 21.19
CA PHE A 1006 24.08 -35.18 20.53
C PHE A 1006 24.32 -34.87 19.05
N LEU A 1007 23.85 -35.79 18.21
CA LEU A 1007 23.90 -35.71 16.76
C LEU A 1007 23.04 -34.54 16.27
N TRP A 1008 23.70 -33.47 15.85
CA TRP A 1008 23.12 -32.35 15.12
C TRP A 1008 22.76 -32.80 13.70
N ASN A 1009 21.52 -33.27 13.51
CA ASN A 1009 21.00 -33.59 12.19
C ASN A 1009 19.58 -33.02 12.05
N THR A 1010 19.40 -32.02 11.20
CA THR A 1010 18.10 -31.40 10.86
C THR A 1010 17.23 -32.29 9.94
N THR A 1011 17.29 -33.62 10.12
CA THR A 1011 16.52 -34.60 9.34
C THR A 1011 15.43 -35.33 10.13
N VAL A 1012 15.16 -34.93 11.38
CA VAL A 1012 14.04 -35.50 12.15
C VAL A 1012 12.85 -34.55 12.13
N THR A 1013 11.87 -34.89 11.29
CA THR A 1013 10.49 -34.41 11.33
C THR A 1013 9.88 -34.59 12.74
N PRO A 1014 9.22 -33.59 13.33
CA PRO A 1014 8.35 -33.83 14.48
C PRO A 1014 7.09 -34.58 14.02
N ASP A 1015 6.71 -35.64 14.75
CA ASP A 1015 5.57 -36.56 14.53
C ASP A 1015 4.16 -35.93 14.54
N TRP A 1016 3.92 -34.82 13.84
CA TRP A 1016 2.59 -34.19 13.73
C TRP A 1016 2.03 -34.16 12.30
N VAL A 1017 2.68 -34.85 11.35
CA VAL A 1017 2.20 -35.00 9.97
C VAL A 1017 2.05 -36.47 9.61
N CYS A 1018 1.03 -37.12 10.16
CA CYS A 1018 0.56 -38.40 9.65
C CYS A 1018 -0.96 -38.52 9.85
N THR A 1019 -1.72 -37.85 8.99
CA THR A 1019 -3.10 -38.24 8.70
C THR A 1019 -3.24 -38.19 7.18
N ARG A 1020 -3.10 -39.37 6.55
CA ARG A 1020 -3.27 -39.56 5.10
C ARG A 1020 -4.67 -39.15 4.69
N ILE A 1021 -4.78 -38.16 3.80
CA ILE A 1021 -5.89 -38.05 2.85
C ILE A 1021 -5.56 -39.01 1.70
N HIS A 1022 -6.37 -40.06 1.57
CA HIS A 1022 -6.33 -41.03 0.47
C HIS A 1022 -7.41 -40.63 -0.54
N MET A 1023 -7.01 -40.26 -1.75
CA MET A 1023 -7.77 -40.17 -3.01
C MET A 1023 -6.75 -39.69 -4.06
N GLU A 1024 -6.49 -40.26 -5.23
CA GLU A 1024 -7.06 -41.32 -6.07
C GLU A 1024 -5.95 -41.74 -7.06
N ARG A 1025 -5.92 -43.02 -7.44
CA ARG A 1025 -5.73 -43.53 -8.82
C ARG A 1025 -5.32 -44.99 -8.77
N CYS A 1026 -6.31 -45.86 -8.91
CA CYS A 1026 -6.21 -47.10 -9.68
C CYS A 1026 -7.64 -47.48 -10.07
N ALA A 1027 -8.08 -46.97 -11.23
CA ALA A 1027 -9.12 -47.60 -12.01
C ALA A 1027 -8.41 -48.48 -13.03
N THR A 1028 -8.44 -49.80 -12.83
CA THR A 1028 -8.48 -50.82 -13.88
C THR A 1028 -8.96 -52.13 -13.25
N ASP A 1029 -10.15 -52.52 -13.69
CA ASP A 1029 -10.63 -53.88 -13.96
C ASP A 1029 -10.96 -54.91 -12.86
N ASP A 1030 -12.18 -55.42 -13.07
CA ASP A 1030 -12.75 -56.73 -12.83
C ASP A 1030 -13.63 -57.02 -11.59
N THR A 1031 -14.90 -57.28 -11.94
CA THR A 1031 -16.04 -57.91 -11.27
C THR A 1031 -17.03 -57.04 -10.48
#